data_AF-A0A2Z2P3I8-F1
#
_entry.id   AF-A0A2Z2P3I8-F1
#
_cell.length_a   1.000
_cell.length_b   1.000
_cell.length_c   1.000
_cell.angle_alpha   90.00
_cell.angle_beta   90.00
_cell.angle_gamma   90.00
#
_symmetry.space_group_name_H-M   'P 1'
#
loop_
_entity.id
_entity.type
_entity.pdbx_description
1 polymer ?
#
loop_
_entity_poly.entity_id
_entity_poly.type
_entity_poly.pdbx_seq_one_letter_code
_entity_poly.pdbx_strand_id
1 'polypeptide(L)'
;MIRLIAKELRQLLPIAYLWLAVLVLGYAMQFFTERADEKTFGGWCEGYCEYSSNAAVAVFLVLLALVTAYSLFPREHDDATIDFLRALPVSRKAVFIAKVAAAWILLCLINILSYGIDWALLTSNPESIGGLFYTQVWATLLWRDCLFMFIILSHGVLLSWFRTLGLVIYGLYLVGLMWAESALGTSGNWSIFSLLSNEYQGSSLIVNKDALAIHTGIALLMLLIAYRLWNRTDSSTSGKPSSSRGMRVVNVLFSIVGFLGLGLMLAYRIGVDTGKAEGESLTVTATEHYRFVYDVKREQVVGYIAEHAEDDLQALGEILGVSNLPKIRVDLSASSEHAAGLAKWKKIQMDLDAFSEDVSQRRVLSHETAHVLQAVESERALAENYAAAKFFIEGMAQYTSFEVVPENERRRSNWELASVAWQRQKIRFDDLIDSAGFAQKFDAELHYSLGDLWTRAMVDTCGLSSLGDFLRASSREGAVRDLPAAIFWRDTTRAIGCDLDTVNATWRQQMSELYQEVDGRHYPEFSDVVIQRDPDTRQVRLTARLKPAESQAENAAVNDADNDEGEAGSKPEELISPARFIVRIGGISTQLAGGVDPVFKGQMTGEQGDQRVEFLIPDYAIAGDRFRFQLGFTPSADARYYYESWRRGSAASSVMPESSGES
;
A
#
# COMPACT_ATOMS: atom_id res chain seq x y z
N MET A 1 23.45 41.45 -3.58
CA MET A 1 22.95 40.06 -3.51
C MET A 1 21.65 39.86 -4.30
N ILE A 2 20.57 40.56 -3.97
CA ILE A 2 19.25 40.42 -4.62
C ILE A 2 19.32 40.53 -6.16
N ARG A 3 20.04 41.53 -6.69
CA ARG A 3 20.23 41.69 -8.15
C ARG A 3 20.95 40.52 -8.82
N LEU A 4 21.86 39.84 -8.11
CA LEU A 4 22.55 38.65 -8.62
C LEU A 4 21.57 37.47 -8.66
N ILE A 5 20.82 37.23 -7.58
CA ILE A 5 19.79 36.19 -7.54
C ILE A 5 18.77 36.40 -8.68
N ALA A 6 18.29 37.63 -8.88
CA ALA A 6 17.35 37.96 -9.96
C ALA A 6 17.95 37.78 -11.36
N LYS A 7 19.27 37.91 -11.53
CA LYS A 7 19.96 37.60 -12.78
C LYS A 7 20.02 36.09 -13.00
N GLU A 8 20.44 35.33 -11.99
CA GLU A 8 20.56 33.86 -12.08
C GLU A 8 19.17 33.20 -12.24
N LEU A 9 18.12 33.71 -11.60
CA LEU A 9 16.74 33.26 -11.83
C LEU A 9 16.31 33.47 -13.30
N ARG A 10 16.67 34.61 -13.90
CA ARG A 10 16.39 34.86 -15.34
C ARG A 10 17.10 33.86 -16.24
N GLN A 11 18.31 33.44 -15.87
CA GLN A 11 19.05 32.41 -16.60
C GLN A 11 18.39 31.02 -16.50
N LEU A 12 17.70 30.74 -15.38
CA LEU A 12 16.97 29.49 -15.17
C LEU A 12 15.56 29.48 -15.79
N LEU A 13 15.08 30.58 -16.38
CA LEU A 13 13.72 30.66 -16.95
C LEU A 13 13.38 29.54 -17.96
N PRO A 14 14.28 29.12 -18.89
CA PRO A 14 13.96 28.03 -19.81
C PRO A 14 13.64 26.72 -19.08
N ILE A 15 14.35 26.46 -17.97
CA ILE A 15 14.14 25.29 -17.13
C ILE A 15 12.85 25.46 -16.31
N ALA A 16 12.61 26.66 -15.79
CA ALA A 16 11.34 26.98 -15.12
C ALA A 16 10.14 26.73 -16.03
N TYR A 17 10.19 27.14 -17.31
CA TYR A 17 9.11 26.90 -18.27
C TYR A 17 8.93 25.43 -18.62
N LEU A 18 10.03 24.67 -18.77
CA LEU A 18 9.95 23.22 -18.98
C LEU A 18 9.20 22.55 -17.83
N TRP A 19 9.56 22.89 -16.59
CA TRP A 19 8.91 22.29 -15.42
C TRP A 19 7.49 22.76 -15.21
N LEU A 20 7.19 24.03 -15.51
CA LEU A 20 5.82 24.51 -15.53
C LEU A 20 4.98 23.75 -16.55
N ALA A 21 5.52 23.46 -17.74
CA ALA A 21 4.82 22.66 -18.74
C ALA A 21 4.53 21.23 -18.26
N VAL A 22 5.50 20.58 -17.60
CA VAL A 22 5.31 19.25 -17.00
C VAL A 22 4.25 19.29 -15.89
N LEU A 23 4.32 20.29 -15.02
CA LEU A 23 3.34 20.48 -13.94
C LEU A 23 1.92 20.67 -14.50
N VAL A 24 1.77 21.57 -15.48
CA VAL A 24 0.49 21.83 -16.16
C VAL A 24 -0.03 20.57 -16.85
N LEU A 25 0.83 19.82 -17.54
CA LEU A 25 0.43 18.55 -18.17
C LEU A 25 -0.02 17.52 -17.14
N GLY A 26 0.67 17.42 -16.00
CA GLY A 26 0.30 16.53 -14.90
C GLY A 26 -1.08 16.83 -14.35
N TYR A 27 -1.35 18.10 -14.03
CA TYR A 27 -2.68 18.53 -13.57
C TYR A 27 -3.74 18.45 -14.66
N ALA A 28 -3.41 18.70 -15.93
CA ALA A 28 -4.35 18.53 -17.03
C ALA A 28 -4.75 17.06 -17.20
N MET A 29 -3.77 16.14 -17.18
CA MET A 29 -4.03 14.70 -17.18
C MET A 29 -4.95 14.32 -16.03
N GLN A 30 -4.61 14.76 -14.82
CA GLN A 30 -5.42 14.50 -13.64
C GLN A 30 -6.86 15.02 -13.81
N PHE A 31 -7.03 16.24 -14.32
CA PHE A 31 -8.34 16.84 -14.58
C PHE A 31 -9.15 16.10 -15.66
N PHE A 32 -8.49 15.48 -16.65
CA PHE A 32 -9.17 14.68 -17.68
C PHE A 32 -9.46 13.24 -17.26
N THR A 33 -8.72 12.70 -16.29
CA THR A 33 -8.86 11.29 -15.85
C THR A 33 -9.60 11.14 -14.53
N GLU A 34 -9.66 12.20 -13.71
CA GLU A 34 -10.24 12.22 -12.38
C GLU A 34 -11.30 13.33 -12.27
N ARG A 35 -12.31 13.11 -11.43
CA ARG A 35 -13.32 14.12 -11.10
C ARG A 35 -12.76 15.03 -10.01
N ALA A 36 -12.34 16.23 -10.40
CA ALA A 36 -11.70 17.19 -9.49
C ALA A 36 -12.64 17.64 -8.35
N ASP A 37 -13.94 17.63 -8.59
CA ASP A 37 -15.04 17.90 -7.67
C ASP A 37 -15.31 16.75 -6.67
N GLU A 38 -14.71 15.58 -6.85
CA GLU A 38 -14.80 14.45 -5.91
C GLU A 38 -13.52 14.29 -5.07
N LYS A 39 -12.48 15.10 -5.32
CA LYS A 39 -11.21 14.96 -4.62
C LYS A 39 -11.31 15.49 -3.20
N THR A 40 -11.28 14.59 -2.21
CA THR A 40 -11.20 14.93 -0.78
C THR A 40 -9.74 15.10 -0.32
N PHE A 41 -9.53 15.71 0.85
CA PHE A 41 -8.20 15.74 1.46
C PHE A 41 -7.70 14.32 1.73
N GLY A 42 -8.58 13.40 2.15
CA GLY A 42 -8.28 11.98 2.35
C GLY A 42 -7.71 11.33 1.09
N GLY A 43 -8.44 11.41 -0.04
CA GLY A 43 -7.97 10.84 -1.32
C GLY A 43 -6.73 11.53 -1.89
N TRP A 44 -6.54 12.85 -1.67
CA TRP A 44 -5.26 13.50 -1.97
C TRP A 44 -4.13 12.95 -1.10
N CYS A 45 -4.41 12.76 0.20
CA CYS A 45 -3.45 12.28 1.18
C CYS A 45 -3.12 10.80 0.97
N GLU A 46 -4.03 9.94 0.51
CA GLU A 46 -3.69 8.57 0.10
C GLU A 46 -2.55 8.56 -0.95
N GLY A 47 -2.60 9.48 -1.92
CA GLY A 47 -1.54 9.58 -2.94
C GLY A 47 -0.20 10.18 -2.46
N TYR A 48 -0.21 11.05 -1.44
CA TYR A 48 0.98 11.84 -1.04
C TYR A 48 1.48 11.58 0.39
N CYS A 49 0.59 11.13 1.27
CA CYS A 49 0.80 10.92 2.69
C CYS A 49 1.05 9.46 3.04
N GLU A 50 0.61 8.51 2.21
CA GLU A 50 0.88 7.11 2.45
C GLU A 50 2.38 6.86 2.59
N TYR A 51 2.71 6.05 3.59
CA TYR A 51 4.06 5.58 3.79
C TYR A 51 4.46 4.82 2.51
N SER A 52 5.54 5.24 1.85
CA SER A 52 6.18 4.59 0.70
C SER A 52 5.59 4.74 -0.71
N SER A 53 4.37 5.25 -0.88
CA SER A 53 3.77 5.44 -2.22
C SER A 53 4.44 6.54 -3.06
N ASN A 54 5.34 7.33 -2.45
CA ASN A 54 5.97 8.50 -3.06
C ASN A 54 7.24 8.23 -3.88
N ALA A 55 7.65 6.99 -4.13
CA ALA A 55 8.91 6.72 -4.83
C ALA A 55 8.99 7.40 -6.20
N ALA A 56 7.90 7.42 -6.96
CA ALA A 56 7.82 8.11 -8.26
C ALA A 56 7.97 9.63 -8.12
N VAL A 57 7.30 10.24 -7.14
CA VAL A 57 7.40 11.66 -6.82
C VAL A 57 8.83 12.00 -6.40
N ALA A 58 9.44 11.18 -5.52
CA ALA A 58 10.82 11.33 -5.07
C ALA A 58 11.81 11.33 -6.26
N VAL A 59 11.70 10.34 -7.15
CA VAL A 59 12.54 10.25 -8.35
C VAL A 59 12.36 11.47 -9.24
N PHE A 60 11.11 11.92 -9.43
CA PHE A 60 10.82 13.12 -10.20
C PHE A 60 11.43 14.38 -9.59
N LEU A 61 11.27 14.60 -8.28
CA LEU A 61 11.89 15.71 -7.55
C LEU A 61 13.42 15.66 -7.63
N VAL A 62 14.01 14.47 -7.53
CA VAL A 62 15.45 14.26 -7.67
C VAL A 62 15.93 14.66 -9.07
N LEU A 63 15.26 14.20 -10.12
CA LEU A 63 15.59 14.55 -11.51
C LEU A 63 15.47 16.06 -11.73
N LEU A 64 14.39 16.67 -11.24
CA LEU A 64 14.15 18.12 -11.30
C LEU A 64 15.29 18.90 -10.64
N ALA A 65 15.68 18.55 -9.41
CA ALA A 65 16.79 19.18 -8.70
C ALA A 65 18.15 18.98 -9.40
N LEU A 66 18.43 17.77 -9.89
CA LEU A 66 19.68 17.46 -10.60
C LEU A 66 19.81 18.22 -11.93
N VAL A 67 18.77 18.23 -12.76
CA VAL A 67 18.76 18.99 -14.04
C VAL A 67 19.00 20.47 -13.75
N THR A 68 18.36 21.00 -12.71
CA THR A 68 18.53 22.39 -12.29
C THR A 68 19.97 22.65 -11.86
N ALA A 69 20.55 21.76 -11.05
CA ALA A 69 21.95 21.86 -10.63
C ALA A 69 22.95 21.82 -11.80
N TYR A 70 22.74 20.92 -12.75
CA TYR A 70 23.60 20.75 -13.93
C TYR A 70 23.49 21.90 -14.93
N SER A 71 22.45 22.71 -14.85
CA SER A 71 22.33 23.92 -15.67
C SER A 71 23.10 25.14 -15.13
N LEU A 72 23.46 25.13 -13.84
CA LEU A 72 23.97 26.32 -13.15
C LEU A 72 25.46 26.59 -13.39
N PHE A 73 26.29 25.55 -13.31
CA PHE A 73 27.75 25.67 -13.20
C PHE A 73 28.53 25.15 -14.42
N PRO A 74 28.21 23.97 -15.01
CA PRO A 74 28.93 23.45 -16.16
C PRO A 74 29.01 24.42 -17.33
N ARG A 75 27.90 25.14 -17.59
CA ARG A 75 27.81 26.10 -18.69
C ARG A 75 28.86 27.21 -18.61
N GLU A 76 29.13 27.74 -17.42
CA GLU A 76 30.09 28.86 -17.29
C GLU A 76 31.54 28.42 -17.46
N HIS A 77 31.81 27.16 -17.11
CA HIS A 77 33.09 26.54 -17.36
C HIS A 77 33.26 26.22 -18.85
N ASP A 78 32.21 25.75 -19.51
CA ASP A 78 32.22 25.36 -20.93
C ASP A 78 32.28 26.59 -21.86
N ASP A 79 31.55 27.65 -21.51
CA ASP A 79 31.53 28.92 -22.25
C ASP A 79 32.74 29.83 -21.90
N ALA A 80 33.66 29.37 -21.04
CA ALA A 80 34.80 30.12 -20.52
C ALA A 80 34.44 31.49 -19.89
N THR A 81 33.19 31.66 -19.45
CA THR A 81 32.69 32.91 -18.83
C THR A 81 33.08 33.02 -17.36
N ILE A 82 33.65 31.97 -16.77
CA ILE A 82 34.11 31.97 -15.37
C ILE A 82 35.16 33.05 -15.08
N ASP A 83 36.05 33.36 -16.03
CA ASP A 83 37.06 34.42 -15.88
C ASP A 83 36.44 35.81 -15.88
N PHE A 84 35.44 35.99 -16.75
CA PHE A 84 34.67 37.23 -16.78
C PHE A 84 33.96 37.45 -15.44
N LEU A 85 33.36 36.40 -14.86
CA LEU A 85 32.74 36.49 -13.53
C LEU A 85 33.74 36.75 -12.41
N ARG A 86 34.99 36.29 -12.56
CA ARG A 86 36.09 36.57 -11.62
C ARG A 86 36.59 38.01 -11.71
N ALA A 87 36.47 38.65 -12.87
CA ALA A 87 36.88 40.03 -13.08
C ALA A 87 35.85 41.05 -12.55
N LEU A 88 34.61 40.63 -12.27
CA LEU A 88 33.61 41.52 -11.69
C LEU A 88 34.00 41.95 -10.26
N PRO A 89 33.63 43.17 -9.81
CA PRO A 89 33.87 43.67 -8.46
C PRO A 89 32.90 43.03 -7.44
N VAL A 90 32.75 41.71 -7.50
CA VAL A 90 31.85 40.91 -6.67
C VAL A 90 32.64 39.71 -6.17
N SER A 91 32.52 39.39 -4.87
CA SER A 91 33.23 38.24 -4.32
C SER A 91 32.73 36.93 -4.95
N ARG A 92 33.65 35.99 -5.20
CA ARG A 92 33.33 34.66 -5.74
C ARG A 92 32.31 33.91 -4.86
N LYS A 93 32.38 34.13 -3.55
CA LYS A 93 31.42 33.61 -2.58
C LYS A 93 30.00 34.13 -2.86
N ALA A 94 29.85 35.43 -3.13
CA ALA A 94 28.55 36.01 -3.42
C ALA A 94 27.94 35.48 -4.73
N VAL A 95 28.76 35.26 -5.77
CA VAL A 95 28.29 34.65 -7.03
C VAL A 95 27.84 33.20 -6.83
N PHE A 96 28.64 32.38 -6.14
CA PHE A 96 28.30 30.98 -5.85
C PHE A 96 26.99 30.87 -5.04
N ILE A 97 26.88 31.65 -3.95
CA ILE A 97 25.67 31.67 -3.12
C ILE A 97 24.47 32.15 -3.94
N ALA A 98 24.64 33.14 -4.83
CA ALA A 98 23.53 33.66 -5.63
C ALA A 98 22.96 32.61 -6.58
N LYS A 99 23.83 31.77 -7.16
CA LYS A 99 23.44 30.66 -8.04
C LYS A 99 22.68 29.57 -7.29
N VAL A 100 23.24 29.09 -6.19
CA VAL A 100 22.60 28.06 -5.37
C VAL A 100 21.26 28.56 -4.82
N ALA A 101 21.22 29.79 -4.32
CA ALA A 101 19.99 30.40 -3.83
C ALA A 101 18.94 30.60 -4.93
N ALA A 102 19.33 31.05 -6.13
CA ALA A 102 18.41 31.22 -7.26
C ALA A 102 17.79 29.88 -7.68
N ALA A 103 18.59 28.82 -7.78
CA ALA A 103 18.11 27.49 -8.09
C ALA A 103 17.17 26.94 -7.02
N TRP A 104 17.54 27.08 -5.74
CA TRP A 104 16.69 26.62 -4.65
C TRP A 104 15.37 27.38 -4.60
N ILE A 105 15.40 28.71 -4.76
CA ILE A 105 14.18 29.55 -4.83
C ILE A 105 13.28 29.09 -5.99
N LEU A 106 13.84 28.78 -7.16
CA LEU A 106 13.05 28.27 -8.28
C LEU A 106 12.34 26.95 -7.92
N LEU A 107 13.07 25.99 -7.34
CA LEU A 107 12.50 24.70 -6.92
C LEU A 107 11.41 24.89 -5.86
N CYS A 108 11.63 25.76 -4.87
CA CYS A 108 10.61 26.10 -3.87
C CYS A 108 9.38 26.74 -4.51
N LEU A 109 9.54 27.65 -5.47
CA LEU A 109 8.41 28.28 -6.16
C LEU A 109 7.58 27.26 -6.95
N ILE A 110 8.22 26.26 -7.57
CA ILE A 110 7.51 25.16 -8.25
C ILE A 110 6.69 24.34 -7.25
N ASN A 111 7.28 23.98 -6.10
CA ASN A 111 6.54 23.26 -5.05
C ASN A 111 5.39 24.10 -4.49
N ILE A 112 5.62 25.38 -4.18
CA ILE A 112 4.58 26.30 -3.72
C ILE A 112 3.44 26.39 -4.75
N LEU A 113 3.77 26.44 -6.04
CA LEU A 113 2.76 26.45 -7.09
C LEU A 113 1.97 25.14 -7.13
N SER A 114 2.63 23.98 -7.08
CA SER A 114 1.98 22.67 -7.07
C SER A 114 1.04 22.52 -5.87
N TYR A 115 1.58 22.71 -4.66
CA TYR A 115 0.80 22.65 -3.42
C TYR A 115 -0.29 23.73 -3.36
N GLY A 116 -0.09 24.88 -4.02
CA GLY A 116 -1.07 25.94 -4.16
C GLY A 116 -2.22 25.57 -5.10
N ILE A 117 -1.93 24.85 -6.19
CA ILE A 117 -2.97 24.27 -7.07
C ILE A 117 -3.75 23.21 -6.30
N ASP A 118 -3.08 22.30 -5.60
CA ASP A 118 -3.75 21.30 -4.75
C ASP A 118 -4.63 21.97 -3.69
N TRP A 119 -4.11 22.99 -3.01
CA TRP A 119 -4.88 23.78 -2.05
C TRP A 119 -6.10 24.43 -2.70
N ALA A 120 -5.94 25.06 -3.87
CA ALA A 120 -7.04 25.68 -4.59
C ALA A 120 -8.10 24.66 -5.02
N LEU A 121 -7.68 23.49 -5.53
CA LEU A 121 -8.59 22.40 -5.91
C LEU A 121 -9.37 21.90 -4.70
N LEU A 122 -8.66 21.56 -3.62
CA LEU A 122 -9.26 21.04 -2.40
C LEU A 122 -10.19 22.06 -1.74
N THR A 123 -9.83 23.34 -1.71
CA THR A 123 -10.69 24.40 -1.13
C THR A 123 -11.85 24.80 -2.02
N SER A 124 -11.73 24.62 -3.35
CA SER A 124 -12.82 24.87 -4.29
C SER A 124 -13.91 23.80 -4.28
N ASN A 125 -13.61 22.63 -3.72
CA ASN A 125 -14.57 21.53 -3.64
C ASN A 125 -15.56 21.77 -2.48
N PRO A 126 -16.88 21.92 -2.73
CA PRO A 126 -17.87 22.11 -1.67
C PRO A 126 -17.98 20.91 -0.72
N GLU A 127 -17.57 19.70 -1.12
CA GLU A 127 -17.41 18.54 -0.22
C GLU A 127 -16.31 18.75 0.83
N SER A 128 -15.33 19.63 0.58
CA SER A 128 -14.29 19.96 1.57
C SER A 128 -14.81 20.78 2.75
N ILE A 129 -16.04 21.30 2.66
CA ILE A 129 -16.70 22.07 3.73
C ILE A 129 -17.11 21.14 4.90
N GLY A 130 -17.12 19.82 4.69
CA GLY A 130 -17.18 18.80 5.74
C GLY A 130 -15.97 18.78 6.70
N GLY A 131 -14.86 19.48 6.37
CA GLY A 131 -13.72 19.72 7.26
C GLY A 131 -12.79 18.49 7.35
N LEU A 132 -11.48 18.60 7.19
CA LEU A 132 -10.57 19.66 7.62
C LEU A 132 -9.44 19.70 6.58
N PHE A 133 -9.20 20.85 5.95
CA PHE A 133 -7.91 21.05 5.31
C PHE A 133 -6.84 21.09 6.41
N TYR A 134 -6.08 20.00 6.57
CA TYR A 134 -5.06 19.88 7.61
C TYR A 134 -3.86 20.74 7.24
N THR A 135 -3.95 22.03 7.54
CA THR A 135 -2.92 23.02 7.22
C THR A 135 -1.57 22.63 7.80
N GLN A 136 -1.54 21.97 8.96
CA GLN A 136 -0.31 21.43 9.54
C GLN A 136 0.33 20.37 8.65
N VAL A 137 -0.45 19.40 8.16
CA VAL A 137 0.05 18.32 7.29
C VAL A 137 0.56 18.93 5.98
N TRP A 138 -0.25 19.76 5.33
CA TRP A 138 0.12 20.45 4.09
C TRP A 138 1.39 21.29 4.24
N ALA A 139 1.49 22.11 5.29
CA ALA A 139 2.65 22.97 5.51
C ALA A 139 3.91 22.16 5.84
N THR A 140 3.74 21.06 6.59
CA THR A 140 4.85 20.15 6.93
C THR A 140 5.38 19.46 5.69
N LEU A 141 4.51 18.97 4.80
CA LEU A 141 4.88 18.38 3.52
C LEU A 141 5.58 19.38 2.60
N LEU A 142 5.01 20.59 2.42
CA LEU A 142 5.61 21.63 1.60
C LEU A 142 7.01 22.02 2.11
N TRP A 143 7.16 22.24 3.42
CA TRP A 143 8.44 22.56 4.04
C TRP A 143 9.46 21.45 3.83
N ARG A 144 9.07 20.20 4.14
CA ARG A 144 9.89 19.00 3.95
C ARG A 144 10.36 18.90 2.50
N ASP A 145 9.48 19.06 1.52
CA ASP A 145 9.81 18.93 0.10
C ASP A 145 10.73 20.05 -0.38
N CYS A 146 10.56 21.28 0.12
CA CYS A 146 11.50 22.38 -0.14
C CYS A 146 12.90 22.10 0.44
N LEU A 147 12.97 21.48 1.62
CA LEU A 147 14.23 21.08 2.24
C LEU A 147 14.85 19.86 1.53
N PHE A 148 14.05 18.90 1.12
CA PHE A 148 14.47 17.78 0.29
C PHE A 148 15.10 18.27 -1.02
N MET A 149 14.44 19.21 -1.71
CA MET A 149 14.98 19.85 -2.91
C MET A 149 16.32 20.54 -2.67
N PHE A 150 16.48 21.23 -1.53
CA PHE A 150 17.78 21.82 -1.15
C PHE A 150 18.88 20.76 -1.02
N ILE A 151 18.56 19.65 -0.36
CA ILE A 151 19.48 18.52 -0.17
C ILE A 151 19.89 17.97 -1.53
N ILE A 152 18.94 17.61 -2.41
CA ILE A 152 19.28 17.05 -3.73
C ILE A 152 20.01 18.06 -4.61
N LEU A 153 19.59 19.33 -4.60
CA LEU A 153 20.27 20.39 -5.34
C LEU A 153 21.74 20.48 -4.91
N SER A 154 22.04 20.37 -3.62
CA SER A 154 23.41 20.40 -3.10
C SER A 154 24.27 19.24 -3.60
N HIS A 155 23.69 18.04 -3.66
CA HIS A 155 24.32 16.87 -4.28
C HIS A 155 24.58 17.17 -5.77
N GLY A 156 23.56 17.60 -6.49
CA GLY A 156 23.65 17.94 -7.92
C GLY A 156 24.71 19.00 -8.22
N VAL A 157 24.85 20.03 -7.38
CA VAL A 157 25.84 21.10 -7.57
C VAL A 157 27.26 20.53 -7.49
N LEU A 158 27.55 19.69 -6.50
CA LEU A 158 28.83 19.01 -6.39
C LEU A 158 29.07 18.07 -7.58
N LEU A 159 28.08 17.25 -7.93
CA LEU A 159 28.18 16.25 -8.99
C LEU A 159 28.32 16.87 -10.38
N SER A 160 27.69 18.01 -10.62
CA SER A 160 27.77 18.75 -11.88
C SER A 160 29.20 19.07 -12.28
N TRP A 161 30.10 19.21 -11.30
CA TRP A 161 31.53 19.41 -11.52
C TRP A 161 32.20 18.23 -12.24
N PHE A 162 31.73 17.01 -11.96
CA PHE A 162 32.21 15.78 -12.57
C PHE A 162 31.43 15.43 -13.86
N ARG A 163 30.53 16.31 -14.31
CA ARG A 163 29.66 16.12 -15.48
C ARG A 163 28.96 14.75 -15.43
N THR A 164 29.02 13.97 -16.51
CA THR A 164 28.35 12.68 -16.58
C THR A 164 28.90 11.66 -15.59
N LEU A 165 30.19 11.71 -15.25
CA LEU A 165 30.77 10.84 -14.23
C LEU A 165 30.10 11.08 -12.87
N GLY A 166 29.73 12.33 -12.57
CA GLY A 166 28.94 12.66 -11.39
C GLY A 166 27.57 11.98 -11.38
N LEU A 167 26.86 11.97 -12.50
CA LEU A 167 25.57 11.27 -12.61
C LEU A 167 25.71 9.75 -12.41
N VAL A 168 26.76 9.14 -12.98
CA VAL A 168 27.04 7.71 -12.81
C VAL A 168 27.35 7.39 -11.35
N ILE A 169 28.21 8.17 -10.70
CA ILE A 169 28.54 7.99 -9.28
C ILE A 169 27.28 8.13 -8.41
N TYR A 170 26.43 9.11 -8.71
CA TYR A 170 25.19 9.30 -7.96
C TYR A 170 24.19 8.18 -8.18
N GLY A 171 24.07 7.68 -9.41
CA GLY A 171 23.29 6.49 -9.72
C GLY A 171 23.77 5.29 -8.90
N LEU A 172 25.06 4.97 -8.95
CA LEU A 172 25.65 3.88 -8.16
C LEU A 172 25.46 4.07 -6.65
N TYR A 173 25.53 5.31 -6.16
CA TYR A 173 25.24 5.64 -4.77
C TYR A 173 23.78 5.34 -4.40
N LEU A 174 22.81 5.76 -5.23
CA LEU A 174 21.39 5.44 -5.00
C LEU A 174 21.14 3.94 -5.04
N VAL A 175 21.73 3.22 -6.00
CA VAL A 175 21.63 1.75 -6.10
C VAL A 175 22.23 1.09 -4.85
N GLY A 176 23.40 1.54 -4.41
CA GLY A 176 24.05 1.03 -3.21
C GLY A 176 23.21 1.25 -1.95
N LEU A 177 22.55 2.40 -1.84
CA LEU A 177 21.62 2.68 -0.74
C LEU A 177 20.39 1.78 -0.78
N MET A 178 19.75 1.64 -1.96
CA MET A 178 18.58 0.76 -2.11
C MET A 178 18.93 -0.70 -1.82
N TRP A 179 20.11 -1.16 -2.26
CA TRP A 179 20.60 -2.49 -1.95
C TRP A 179 20.88 -2.66 -0.46
N ALA A 180 21.55 -1.70 0.17
CA ALA A 180 21.84 -1.74 1.60
C ALA A 180 20.55 -1.72 2.44
N GLU A 181 19.53 -0.96 2.03
CA GLU A 181 18.20 -0.94 2.63
C GLU A 181 17.52 -2.31 2.56
N SER A 182 17.50 -2.91 1.37
CA SER A 182 16.93 -4.24 1.15
C SER A 182 17.70 -5.35 1.88
N ALA A 183 19.02 -5.27 1.96
CA ALA A 183 19.86 -6.32 2.53
C ALA A 183 20.01 -6.24 4.05
N LEU A 184 20.04 -5.03 4.61
CA LEU A 184 20.33 -4.81 6.03
C LEU A 184 19.07 -4.45 6.84
N GLY A 185 17.98 -4.04 6.21
CA GLY A 185 16.74 -3.63 6.89
C GLY A 185 16.87 -2.37 7.75
N THR A 186 18.01 -1.68 7.72
CA THR A 186 18.38 -0.61 8.66
C THR A 186 18.93 0.65 8.00
N SER A 187 18.65 0.91 6.72
CA SER A 187 19.12 2.17 6.11
C SER A 187 18.45 3.40 6.76
N GLY A 188 17.23 3.27 7.30
CA GLY A 188 16.53 4.22 8.19
C GLY A 188 16.86 5.69 7.95
N ASN A 189 17.82 6.24 8.69
CA ASN A 189 18.19 7.66 8.67
C ASN A 189 19.17 8.07 7.56
N TRP A 190 19.72 7.12 6.80
CA TRP A 190 20.68 7.32 5.70
C TRP A 190 20.04 7.19 4.31
N SER A 191 18.84 6.61 4.23
CA SER A 191 18.11 6.53 2.97
C SER A 191 17.57 7.91 2.61
N ILE A 192 17.88 8.41 1.42
CA ILE A 192 17.32 9.69 0.97
C ILE A 192 15.80 9.62 0.78
N PHE A 193 15.27 8.42 0.59
CA PHE A 193 13.84 8.18 0.44
C PHE A 193 13.08 8.27 1.77
N SER A 194 13.73 8.00 2.91
CA SER A 194 13.12 8.21 4.23
C SER A 194 12.90 9.68 4.57
N LEU A 195 13.54 10.61 3.85
CA LEU A 195 13.21 12.03 3.98
C LEU A 195 11.78 12.36 3.53
N LEU A 196 11.18 11.49 2.71
CA LEU A 196 9.82 11.63 2.19
C LEU A 196 8.85 10.62 2.83
N SER A 197 9.32 9.79 3.77
CA SER A 197 8.42 8.94 4.56
C SER A 197 7.61 9.79 5.53
N ASN A 198 6.33 9.52 5.60
CA ASN A 198 5.38 10.20 6.45
C ASN A 198 4.98 9.28 7.60
N GLU A 199 5.16 9.74 8.83
CA GLU A 199 4.66 9.05 10.02
C GLU A 199 3.58 9.91 10.67
N TYR A 200 2.50 9.29 11.14
CA TYR A 200 1.41 10.00 11.81
C TYR A 200 1.39 9.66 13.29
N GLN A 201 1.40 10.69 14.14
CA GLN A 201 1.06 10.55 15.56
C GLN A 201 -0.27 11.25 15.80
N GLY A 202 -1.35 10.46 15.84
CA GLY A 202 -2.72 10.98 15.78
C GLY A 202 -2.95 11.68 14.44
N SER A 203 -3.45 12.92 14.47
CA SER A 203 -3.67 13.74 13.27
C SER A 203 -2.45 14.54 12.83
N SER A 204 -1.33 14.47 13.57
CA SER A 204 -0.14 15.25 13.27
C SER A 204 0.84 14.46 12.42
N LEU A 205 1.26 15.07 11.31
CA LEU A 205 2.32 14.52 10.48
C LEU A 205 3.68 14.79 11.15
N ILE A 206 4.42 13.72 11.43
CA ILE A 206 5.78 13.71 11.93
C ILE A 206 6.72 13.38 10.77
N VAL A 207 7.78 14.17 10.65
CA VAL A 207 8.87 13.93 9.72
C VAL A 207 10.08 13.44 10.51
N ASN A 208 10.86 12.53 9.94
CA ASN A 208 12.10 12.05 10.54
C ASN A 208 13.13 13.19 10.63
N LYS A 209 13.17 13.85 11.80
CA LYS A 209 14.03 15.02 12.05
C LYS A 209 15.51 14.66 12.01
N ASP A 210 15.87 13.45 12.43
CA ASP A 210 17.25 12.99 12.48
C ASP A 210 17.80 12.79 11.07
N ALA A 211 17.03 12.11 10.20
CA ALA A 211 17.37 11.97 8.79
C ALA A 211 17.50 13.34 8.11
N LEU A 212 16.53 14.25 8.32
CA LEU A 212 16.61 15.61 7.78
C LEU A 212 17.86 16.35 8.26
N ALA A 213 18.21 16.26 9.54
CA ALA A 213 19.40 16.92 10.09
C ALA A 213 20.70 16.35 9.50
N ILE A 214 20.81 15.01 9.41
CA ILE A 214 21.97 14.32 8.83
C ILE A 214 22.15 14.74 7.37
N HIS A 215 21.10 14.61 6.56
CA HIS A 215 21.16 14.92 5.13
C HIS A 215 21.36 16.42 4.85
N THR A 216 20.83 17.30 5.70
CA THR A 216 21.11 18.75 5.62
C THR A 216 22.59 19.04 5.95
N GLY A 217 23.16 18.38 6.97
CA GLY A 217 24.58 18.49 7.29
C GLY A 217 25.48 18.03 6.13
N ILE A 218 25.15 16.89 5.52
CA ILE A 218 25.83 16.36 4.32
C ILE A 218 25.70 17.36 3.16
N ALA A 219 24.50 17.89 2.91
CA ALA A 219 24.26 18.87 1.85
C ALA A 219 25.12 20.14 2.02
N LEU A 220 25.22 20.68 3.23
CA LEU A 220 26.07 21.83 3.54
C LEU A 220 27.57 21.53 3.33
N LEU A 221 28.02 20.32 3.72
CA LEU A 221 29.39 19.87 3.46
C LEU A 221 29.66 19.75 1.95
N MET A 222 28.72 19.20 1.18
CA MET A 222 28.83 19.10 -0.28
C MET A 222 28.90 20.48 -0.93
N LEU A 223 28.08 21.44 -0.51
CA LEU A 223 28.16 22.83 -1.01
C LEU A 223 29.50 23.49 -0.65
N LEU A 224 30.06 23.22 0.53
CA LEU A 224 31.39 23.72 0.91
C LEU A 224 32.48 23.16 0.00
N ILE A 225 32.43 21.86 -0.31
CA ILE A 225 33.36 21.20 -1.24
C ILE A 225 33.18 21.77 -2.65
N ALA A 226 31.95 21.89 -3.14
CA ALA A 226 31.64 22.46 -4.44
C ALA A 226 32.14 23.91 -4.56
N TYR A 227 31.96 24.73 -3.52
CA TYR A 227 32.51 26.08 -3.45
C TYR A 227 34.04 26.10 -3.50
N ARG A 228 34.70 25.17 -2.79
CA ARG A 228 36.18 25.04 -2.83
C ARG A 228 36.67 24.67 -4.22
N LEU A 229 36.00 23.75 -4.90
CA LEU A 229 36.30 23.37 -6.29
C LEU A 229 36.11 24.58 -7.21
N TRP A 230 34.95 25.23 -7.14
CA TRP A 230 34.64 26.45 -7.90
C TRP A 230 35.70 27.56 -7.75
N ASN A 231 36.21 27.75 -6.52
CA ASN A 231 37.19 28.77 -6.26
C ASN A 231 38.61 28.42 -6.74
N ARG A 232 38.95 27.14 -6.85
CA ARG A 232 40.31 26.66 -7.16
C ARG A 232 40.54 26.31 -8.62
N THR A 233 39.51 26.06 -9.41
CA THR A 233 39.70 25.63 -10.80
C THR A 233 40.03 26.81 -11.70
N ASP A 234 41.22 26.84 -12.28
CA ASP A 234 41.57 27.83 -13.30
C ASP A 234 40.74 27.62 -14.58
N SER A 235 40.42 28.71 -15.26
CA SER A 235 39.72 28.65 -16.54
C SER A 235 40.50 27.82 -17.55
N SER A 236 39.78 27.09 -18.38
CA SER A 236 40.34 26.21 -19.39
C SER A 236 41.11 26.93 -20.51
N THR A 237 41.27 28.25 -20.44
CA THR A 237 41.96 29.09 -21.42
C THR A 237 43.48 28.96 -21.37
N SER A 238 44.08 28.36 -20.34
CA SER A 238 45.51 28.04 -20.31
C SER A 238 45.81 26.69 -20.98
N GLY A 239 45.74 26.66 -22.32
CA GLY A 239 46.51 25.75 -23.18
C GLY A 239 46.65 24.28 -22.76
N LYS A 240 45.55 23.57 -22.44
CA LYS A 240 45.60 22.12 -22.29
C LYS A 240 45.47 21.41 -23.66
N PRO A 241 46.32 20.39 -23.92
CA PRO A 241 46.35 19.67 -25.19
C PRO A 241 44.98 19.08 -25.46
N SER A 242 44.57 19.13 -26.73
CA SER A 242 43.30 18.58 -27.18
C SER A 242 43.12 17.20 -26.57
N SER A 243 42.08 17.02 -25.73
CA SER A 243 41.67 15.69 -25.30
C SER A 243 41.60 14.85 -26.57
N SER A 244 42.44 13.82 -26.70
CA SER A 244 42.50 13.01 -27.90
C SER A 244 41.07 12.59 -28.26
N ARG A 245 40.72 12.59 -29.55
CA ARG A 245 39.38 12.22 -30.03
C ARG A 245 38.86 10.93 -29.34
N GLY A 246 39.76 10.00 -29.01
CA GLY A 246 39.48 8.79 -28.25
C GLY A 246 38.88 9.02 -26.85
N MET A 247 39.41 9.93 -26.04
CA MET A 247 38.88 10.19 -24.69
C MET A 247 37.46 10.78 -24.73
N ARG A 248 37.16 11.58 -25.77
CA ARG A 248 35.82 12.13 -25.99
C ARG A 248 34.82 11.04 -26.36
N VAL A 249 35.22 10.10 -27.23
CA VAL A 249 34.40 8.93 -27.59
C VAL A 249 34.16 8.04 -26.38
N VAL A 250 35.19 7.74 -25.58
CA VAL A 250 35.05 6.92 -24.36
C VAL A 250 34.09 7.56 -23.35
N ASN A 251 34.20 8.88 -23.11
CA ASN A 251 33.30 9.57 -22.18
C ASN A 251 31.85 9.61 -22.67
N VAL A 252 31.61 9.79 -23.98
CA VAL A 252 30.27 9.71 -24.57
C VAL A 252 29.72 8.30 -24.46
N LEU A 253 30.53 7.27 -24.74
CA LEU A 253 30.12 5.87 -24.63
C LEU A 253 29.76 5.50 -23.19
N PHE A 254 30.59 5.86 -22.20
CA PHE A 254 30.30 5.64 -20.78
C PHE A 254 29.06 6.41 -20.32
N SER A 255 28.82 7.60 -20.86
CA SER A 255 27.62 8.39 -20.57
C SER A 255 26.36 7.70 -21.11
N ILE A 256 26.40 7.20 -22.33
CA ILE A 256 25.30 6.46 -22.96
C ILE A 256 25.06 5.15 -22.21
N VAL A 257 26.11 4.38 -21.91
CA VAL A 257 26.00 3.12 -21.16
C VAL A 257 25.48 3.35 -19.74
N GLY A 258 25.95 4.39 -19.05
CA GLY A 258 25.47 4.75 -17.72
C GLY A 258 24.02 5.22 -17.72
N PHE A 259 23.63 6.04 -18.70
CA PHE A 259 22.25 6.53 -18.82
C PHE A 259 21.29 5.41 -19.25
N LEU A 260 21.69 4.56 -20.19
CA LEU A 260 20.94 3.37 -20.57
C LEU A 260 20.87 2.37 -19.42
N GLY A 261 21.96 2.14 -18.69
CA GLY A 261 21.97 1.25 -17.52
C GLY A 261 21.03 1.74 -16.42
N LEU A 262 21.05 3.04 -16.09
CA LEU A 262 20.14 3.64 -15.13
C LEU A 262 18.68 3.61 -15.62
N GLY A 263 18.45 3.93 -16.90
CA GLY A 263 17.13 3.90 -17.52
C GLY A 263 16.54 2.49 -17.60
N LEU A 264 17.35 1.49 -17.95
CA LEU A 264 16.96 0.09 -18.03
C LEU A 264 16.74 -0.50 -16.63
N MET A 265 17.51 -0.08 -15.63
CA MET A 265 17.26 -0.44 -14.24
C MET A 265 15.98 0.19 -13.70
N LEU A 266 15.74 1.48 -13.95
CA LEU A 266 14.49 2.15 -13.57
C LEU A 266 13.30 1.51 -14.28
N ALA A 267 13.43 1.17 -15.57
CA ALA A 267 12.43 0.45 -16.32
C ALA A 267 12.22 -0.98 -15.79
N TYR A 268 13.29 -1.68 -15.39
CA TYR A 268 13.21 -3.01 -14.78
C TYR A 268 12.51 -2.94 -13.42
N ARG A 269 12.86 -1.99 -12.55
CA ARG A 269 12.19 -1.79 -11.24
C ARG A 269 10.71 -1.42 -11.41
N ILE A 270 10.41 -0.47 -12.30
CA ILE A 270 9.02 -0.13 -12.62
C ILE A 270 8.31 -1.33 -13.23
N GLY A 271 8.97 -2.12 -14.08
CA GLY A 271 8.41 -3.33 -14.68
C GLY A 271 8.12 -4.44 -13.67
N VAL A 272 9.01 -4.63 -12.69
CA VAL A 272 8.85 -5.58 -11.58
C VAL A 272 7.71 -5.12 -10.65
N ASP A 273 7.62 -3.84 -10.29
CA ASP A 273 6.54 -3.31 -9.44
C ASP A 273 5.20 -3.12 -10.19
N THR A 274 5.20 -3.05 -11.52
CA THR A 274 3.96 -2.96 -12.34
C THR A 274 3.55 -4.28 -12.97
N GLY A 275 4.26 -5.38 -12.66
CA GLY A 275 3.91 -6.74 -13.10
C GLY A 275 3.85 -6.91 -14.63
N LYS A 276 4.44 -6.00 -15.42
CA LYS A 276 4.45 -6.14 -16.88
C LYS A 276 5.61 -7.02 -17.29
N ALA A 277 5.32 -8.31 -17.53
CA ALA A 277 6.24 -9.25 -18.13
C ALA A 277 6.86 -8.65 -19.42
N GLU A 278 8.19 -8.69 -19.52
CA GLU A 278 8.93 -8.21 -20.69
C GLU A 278 8.55 -9.01 -21.94
N GLY A 279 8.06 -8.31 -22.97
CA GLY A 279 8.19 -8.74 -24.37
C GLY A 279 7.27 -9.85 -24.86
N GLU A 280 6.29 -10.30 -24.07
CA GLU A 280 5.32 -11.28 -24.56
C GLU A 280 4.22 -10.59 -25.37
N SER A 281 3.83 -11.19 -26.50
CA SER A 281 2.83 -10.62 -27.40
C SER A 281 1.47 -10.62 -26.71
N LEU A 282 0.99 -9.44 -26.31
CA LEU A 282 -0.35 -9.31 -25.74
C LEU A 282 -1.42 -9.54 -26.81
N THR A 283 -2.37 -10.40 -26.49
CA THR A 283 -3.58 -10.63 -27.29
C THR A 283 -4.76 -9.90 -26.65
N VAL A 284 -5.74 -9.56 -27.49
CA VAL A 284 -6.99 -8.93 -27.06
C VAL A 284 -8.16 -9.75 -27.57
N THR A 285 -9.02 -10.16 -26.64
CA THR A 285 -10.31 -10.78 -26.93
C THR A 285 -11.40 -9.88 -26.40
N ALA A 286 -12.44 -9.66 -27.19
CA ALA A 286 -13.54 -8.77 -26.83
C ALA A 286 -14.87 -9.49 -26.99
N THR A 287 -15.77 -9.22 -26.05
CA THR A 287 -17.17 -9.60 -26.08
C THR A 287 -18.01 -8.30 -26.20
N GLU A 288 -19.32 -8.34 -25.93
CA GLU A 288 -20.16 -7.15 -26.00
C GLU A 288 -19.77 -6.11 -24.94
N HIS A 289 -19.58 -6.57 -23.70
CA HIS A 289 -19.28 -5.75 -22.55
C HIS A 289 -17.83 -5.87 -22.10
N TYR A 290 -17.11 -6.97 -22.37
CA TYR A 290 -15.74 -7.14 -21.92
C TYR A 290 -14.69 -6.90 -23.00
N ARG A 291 -13.53 -6.40 -22.57
CA ARG A 291 -12.29 -6.38 -23.35
C ARG A 291 -11.16 -6.95 -22.50
N PHE A 292 -10.77 -8.18 -22.80
CA PHE A 292 -9.67 -8.89 -22.16
C PHE A 292 -8.34 -8.54 -22.84
N VAL A 293 -7.31 -8.27 -22.05
CA VAL A 293 -5.93 -8.07 -22.48
C VAL A 293 -5.05 -9.05 -21.71
N TYR A 294 -4.34 -9.93 -22.40
CA TYR A 294 -3.66 -11.08 -21.78
C TYR A 294 -2.49 -11.57 -22.62
N ASP A 295 -1.64 -12.42 -22.03
CA ASP A 295 -0.54 -13.07 -22.75
C ASP A 295 -1.03 -14.25 -23.62
N VAL A 296 -0.49 -14.44 -24.83
CA VAL A 296 -0.88 -15.55 -25.75
C VAL A 296 -0.88 -16.93 -25.06
N LYS A 297 0.05 -17.19 -24.12
CA LYS A 297 0.09 -18.47 -23.39
C LYS A 297 -1.15 -18.73 -22.54
N ARG A 298 -1.90 -17.68 -22.19
CA ARG A 298 -3.16 -17.74 -21.43
C ARG A 298 -4.40 -17.86 -22.29
N GLU A 299 -4.27 -17.95 -23.62
CA GLU A 299 -5.40 -17.94 -24.54
C GLU A 299 -6.46 -19.00 -24.24
N GLN A 300 -6.06 -20.21 -23.84
CA GLN A 300 -7.01 -21.26 -23.45
C GLN A 300 -7.84 -20.87 -22.22
N VAL A 301 -7.18 -20.37 -21.17
CA VAL A 301 -7.82 -19.93 -19.93
C VAL A 301 -8.74 -18.74 -20.18
N VAL A 302 -8.27 -17.74 -20.93
CA VAL A 302 -9.07 -16.56 -21.25
C VAL A 302 -10.23 -16.91 -22.17
N GLY A 303 -10.07 -17.89 -23.08
CA GLY A 303 -11.16 -18.42 -23.89
C GLY A 303 -12.30 -18.95 -23.02
N TYR A 304 -11.97 -19.76 -22.00
CA TYR A 304 -12.96 -20.27 -21.04
C TYR A 304 -13.66 -19.15 -20.26
N ILE A 305 -12.91 -18.17 -19.74
CA ILE A 305 -13.49 -17.05 -18.99
C ILE A 305 -14.38 -16.19 -19.90
N ALA A 306 -13.91 -15.86 -21.11
CA ALA A 306 -14.64 -15.02 -22.06
C ALA A 306 -15.92 -15.70 -22.58
N GLU A 307 -15.94 -17.03 -22.68
CA GLU A 307 -17.14 -17.81 -23.04
C GLU A 307 -18.28 -17.60 -22.05
N HIS A 308 -17.97 -17.43 -20.75
CA HIS A 308 -18.98 -17.31 -19.69
C HIS A 308 -19.22 -15.86 -19.22
N ALA A 309 -18.34 -14.92 -19.57
CA ALA A 309 -18.31 -13.59 -18.98
C ALA A 309 -19.61 -12.77 -19.20
N GLU A 310 -20.25 -12.89 -20.36
CA GLU A 310 -21.50 -12.17 -20.66
C GLU A 310 -22.68 -12.72 -19.87
N ASP A 311 -22.82 -14.05 -19.79
CA ASP A 311 -23.87 -14.70 -19.01
C ASP A 311 -23.73 -14.36 -17.52
N ASP A 312 -22.50 -14.36 -17.01
CA ASP A 312 -22.20 -13.99 -15.62
C ASP A 312 -22.51 -12.51 -15.34
N LEU A 313 -22.14 -11.62 -16.26
CA LEU A 313 -22.44 -10.19 -16.14
C LEU A 313 -23.95 -9.93 -16.17
N GLN A 314 -24.68 -10.63 -17.03
CA GLN A 314 -26.13 -10.54 -17.10
C GLN A 314 -26.76 -11.01 -15.79
N ALA A 315 -26.37 -12.18 -15.27
CA ALA A 315 -26.88 -12.69 -14.02
C ALA A 315 -26.59 -11.75 -12.83
N LEU A 316 -25.38 -11.19 -12.76
CA LEU A 316 -25.03 -10.16 -11.77
C LEU A 316 -25.89 -8.90 -11.93
N GLY A 317 -26.11 -8.45 -13.17
CA GLY A 317 -26.97 -7.32 -13.48
C GLY A 317 -28.42 -7.55 -13.05
N GLU A 318 -28.95 -8.75 -13.26
CA GLU A 318 -30.29 -9.14 -12.83
C GLU A 318 -30.42 -9.14 -11.29
N ILE A 319 -29.44 -9.70 -10.57
CA ILE A 319 -29.40 -9.69 -9.10
C ILE A 319 -29.39 -8.25 -8.55
N LEU A 320 -28.60 -7.36 -9.15
CA LEU A 320 -28.45 -5.97 -8.71
C LEU A 320 -29.49 -5.01 -9.35
N GLY A 321 -30.35 -5.49 -10.23
CA GLY A 321 -31.33 -4.67 -10.96
C GLY A 321 -30.70 -3.58 -11.84
N VAL A 322 -29.52 -3.86 -12.42
CA VAL A 322 -28.79 -2.93 -13.29
C VAL A 322 -29.49 -2.83 -14.63
N SER A 323 -29.93 -1.62 -14.99
CA SER A 323 -30.65 -1.41 -16.26
C SER A 323 -29.72 -1.32 -17.48
N ASN A 324 -28.47 -0.87 -17.29
CA ASN A 324 -27.50 -0.69 -18.38
C ASN A 324 -26.14 -1.26 -17.97
N LEU A 325 -25.79 -2.41 -18.54
CA LEU A 325 -24.52 -3.06 -18.25
C LEU A 325 -23.34 -2.24 -18.82
N PRO A 326 -22.29 -1.98 -18.01
CA PRO A 326 -21.16 -1.18 -18.46
C PRO A 326 -20.21 -1.99 -19.34
N LYS A 327 -19.43 -1.29 -20.18
CA LYS A 327 -18.23 -1.87 -20.79
C LYS A 327 -17.10 -1.96 -19.78
N ILE A 328 -16.49 -3.13 -19.66
CA ILE A 328 -15.47 -3.50 -18.68
C ILE A 328 -14.19 -3.91 -19.41
N ARG A 329 -13.06 -3.38 -18.95
CA ARG A 329 -11.73 -3.79 -19.43
C ARG A 329 -11.10 -4.71 -18.41
N VAL A 330 -10.68 -5.90 -18.83
CA VAL A 330 -10.01 -6.88 -17.99
C VAL A 330 -8.56 -6.98 -18.42
N ASP A 331 -7.65 -6.74 -17.50
CA ASP A 331 -6.20 -6.78 -17.71
C ASP A 331 -5.63 -7.99 -16.96
N LEU A 332 -5.37 -9.05 -17.70
CA LEU A 332 -4.84 -10.33 -17.22
C LEU A 332 -3.34 -10.44 -17.52
N SER A 333 -2.70 -9.32 -17.88
CA SER A 333 -1.26 -9.26 -18.17
C SER A 333 -0.41 -8.90 -16.96
N ALA A 334 -1.06 -8.49 -15.86
CA ALA A 334 -0.39 -8.15 -14.61
C ALA A 334 -0.46 -9.32 -13.64
N SER A 335 0.70 -9.72 -13.11
CA SER A 335 0.80 -10.54 -11.91
C SER A 335 0.67 -9.65 -10.68
N SER A 336 -0.14 -10.05 -9.69
CA SER A 336 -0.32 -9.30 -8.44
C SER A 336 0.07 -10.21 -7.29
N GLU A 337 1.15 -9.86 -6.58
CA GLU A 337 1.58 -10.61 -5.39
C GLU A 337 0.57 -10.55 -4.23
N HIS A 338 -0.41 -9.63 -4.29
CA HIS A 338 -1.20 -9.23 -3.13
C HIS A 338 -2.71 -9.46 -3.28
N ALA A 339 -3.20 -9.71 -4.49
CA ALA A 339 -4.63 -9.95 -4.72
C ALA A 339 -4.84 -10.73 -6.01
N ALA A 340 -5.75 -11.71 -5.99
CA ALA A 340 -6.12 -12.44 -7.19
C ALA A 340 -6.92 -11.60 -8.19
N GLY A 341 -7.53 -10.50 -7.74
CA GLY A 341 -8.32 -9.56 -8.52
C GLY A 341 -8.29 -8.16 -7.90
N LEU A 342 -8.38 -7.13 -8.73
CA LEU A 342 -8.53 -5.72 -8.35
C LEU A 342 -9.43 -4.99 -9.36
N ALA A 343 -10.59 -4.54 -8.90
CA ALA A 343 -11.46 -3.67 -9.67
C ALA A 343 -11.23 -2.19 -9.34
N LYS A 344 -11.01 -1.36 -10.37
CA LYS A 344 -11.04 0.10 -10.29
C LYS A 344 -11.91 0.67 -11.39
N TRP A 345 -13.04 1.25 -11.01
CA TRP A 345 -14.07 1.74 -11.92
C TRP A 345 -14.59 0.64 -12.87
N LYS A 346 -14.11 0.63 -14.12
CA LYS A 346 -14.51 -0.27 -15.22
C LYS A 346 -13.30 -1.07 -15.68
N LYS A 347 -12.21 -1.06 -14.90
CA LYS A 347 -11.02 -1.85 -15.15
C LYS A 347 -10.90 -2.90 -14.08
N ILE A 348 -10.78 -4.15 -14.49
CA ILE A 348 -10.46 -5.30 -13.65
C ILE A 348 -9.01 -5.68 -13.96
N GLN A 349 -8.23 -5.97 -12.93
CA GLN A 349 -6.95 -6.65 -13.04
C GLN A 349 -7.10 -7.99 -12.33
N MET A 350 -6.64 -9.08 -12.91
CA MET A 350 -6.70 -10.39 -12.25
C MET A 350 -5.43 -11.18 -12.52
N ASP A 351 -4.97 -11.87 -11.49
CA ASP A 351 -3.84 -12.79 -11.58
C ASP A 351 -4.36 -14.21 -11.87
N LEU A 352 -4.08 -14.69 -13.09
CA LEU A 352 -4.49 -16.03 -13.50
C LEU A 352 -3.64 -17.15 -12.86
N ASP A 353 -2.49 -16.83 -12.28
CA ASP A 353 -1.63 -17.80 -11.58
C ASP A 353 -2.08 -18.06 -10.14
N ALA A 354 -2.94 -17.21 -9.59
CA ALA A 354 -3.48 -17.39 -8.24
C ALA A 354 -4.32 -18.68 -8.09
N PHE A 355 -4.86 -19.20 -9.20
CA PHE A 355 -5.68 -20.42 -9.22
C PHE A 355 -5.32 -21.28 -10.44
N SER A 356 -5.14 -22.59 -10.23
CA SER A 356 -4.90 -23.55 -11.31
C SER A 356 -6.21 -23.84 -12.06
N GLU A 357 -6.33 -23.40 -13.32
CA GLU A 357 -7.34 -23.76 -14.34
C GLU A 357 -8.64 -24.39 -13.80
N ASP A 358 -9.44 -23.58 -13.09
CA ASP A 358 -10.64 -24.05 -12.39
C ASP A 358 -11.72 -22.95 -12.37
N VAL A 359 -12.97 -23.36 -12.09
CA VAL A 359 -14.18 -22.53 -11.87
C VAL A 359 -13.89 -21.32 -10.98
N SER A 360 -12.93 -21.46 -10.06
CA SER A 360 -12.34 -20.40 -9.26
C SER A 360 -12.03 -19.10 -10.04
N GLN A 361 -11.43 -19.18 -11.23
CA GLN A 361 -11.05 -17.99 -12.01
C GLN A 361 -12.29 -17.24 -12.55
N ARG A 362 -13.30 -17.99 -12.99
CA ARG A 362 -14.60 -17.44 -13.40
C ARG A 362 -15.26 -16.72 -12.23
N ARG A 363 -15.30 -17.34 -11.04
CA ARG A 363 -15.86 -16.71 -9.83
C ARG A 363 -15.12 -15.43 -9.45
N VAL A 364 -13.78 -15.40 -9.56
CA VAL A 364 -13.01 -14.18 -9.31
C VAL A 364 -13.40 -13.07 -10.29
N LEU A 365 -13.57 -13.39 -11.59
CA LEU A 365 -14.08 -12.39 -12.53
C LEU A 365 -15.46 -11.88 -12.10
N SER A 366 -16.39 -12.77 -11.74
CA SER A 366 -17.72 -12.38 -11.27
C SER A 366 -17.65 -11.50 -10.01
N HIS A 367 -16.74 -11.79 -9.09
CA HIS A 367 -16.48 -10.99 -7.90
C HIS A 367 -15.99 -9.57 -8.25
N GLU A 368 -14.96 -9.46 -9.10
CA GLU A 368 -14.45 -8.16 -9.53
C GLU A 368 -15.46 -7.38 -10.38
N THR A 369 -16.28 -8.06 -11.18
CA THR A 369 -17.39 -7.44 -11.91
C THR A 369 -18.45 -6.91 -10.96
N ALA A 370 -18.75 -7.59 -9.86
CA ALA A 370 -19.67 -7.08 -8.85
C ALA A 370 -19.17 -5.74 -8.29
N HIS A 371 -17.87 -5.57 -8.05
CA HIS A 371 -17.30 -4.26 -7.66
C HIS A 371 -17.48 -3.17 -8.72
N VAL A 372 -17.33 -3.52 -10.01
CA VAL A 372 -17.63 -2.58 -11.11
C VAL A 372 -19.09 -2.13 -11.06
N LEU A 373 -20.03 -3.07 -10.88
CA LEU A 373 -21.45 -2.76 -10.81
C LEU A 373 -21.81 -1.97 -9.55
N GLN A 374 -21.23 -2.32 -8.40
CA GLN A 374 -21.34 -1.53 -7.16
C GLN A 374 -20.91 -0.09 -7.38
N ALA A 375 -19.76 0.14 -8.01
CA ALA A 375 -19.25 1.48 -8.29
C ALA A 375 -20.12 2.26 -9.29
N VAL A 376 -20.71 1.59 -10.27
CA VAL A 376 -21.60 2.22 -11.27
C VAL A 376 -22.96 2.56 -10.66
N GLU A 377 -23.62 1.61 -10.00
CA GLU A 377 -24.96 1.80 -9.44
C GLU A 377 -24.99 2.73 -8.22
N SER A 378 -23.92 2.71 -7.41
CA SER A 378 -23.78 3.67 -6.31
C SER A 378 -23.22 5.02 -6.75
N GLU A 379 -22.99 5.25 -8.05
CA GLU A 379 -22.27 6.43 -8.54
C GLU A 379 -20.98 6.75 -7.74
N ARG A 380 -20.34 5.71 -7.19
CA ARG A 380 -19.15 5.74 -6.31
C ARG A 380 -19.37 6.23 -4.89
N ALA A 381 -20.60 6.48 -4.45
CA ALA A 381 -20.91 6.84 -3.07
C ALA A 381 -20.41 5.78 -2.05
N LEU A 382 -20.36 4.50 -2.44
CA LEU A 382 -19.75 3.45 -1.62
C LEU A 382 -18.24 3.59 -1.47
N ALA A 383 -17.53 4.06 -2.50
CA ALA A 383 -16.09 4.29 -2.41
C ALA A 383 -15.77 5.50 -1.52
N GLU A 384 -16.62 6.53 -1.54
CA GLU A 384 -16.51 7.66 -0.60
C GLU A 384 -16.70 7.22 0.86
N ASN A 385 -17.56 6.21 1.08
CA ASN A 385 -17.81 5.61 2.39
C ASN A 385 -17.03 4.29 2.59
N TYR A 386 -15.92 4.07 1.88
CA TYR A 386 -15.24 2.77 1.84
C TYR A 386 -14.87 2.26 3.24
N ALA A 387 -14.36 3.13 4.12
CA ALA A 387 -14.00 2.74 5.48
C ALA A 387 -15.20 2.20 6.29
N ALA A 388 -16.42 2.68 6.01
CA ALA A 388 -17.66 2.27 6.67
C ALA A 388 -18.37 1.10 5.98
N ALA A 389 -18.12 0.91 4.69
CA ALA A 389 -18.82 -0.04 3.84
C ALA A 389 -17.95 -1.20 3.35
N LYS A 390 -16.64 -1.24 3.66
CA LYS A 390 -15.70 -2.26 3.16
C LYS A 390 -16.24 -3.68 3.32
N PHE A 391 -16.68 -4.07 4.52
CA PHE A 391 -17.20 -5.41 4.75
C PHE A 391 -18.37 -5.77 3.82
N PHE A 392 -19.23 -4.80 3.48
CA PHE A 392 -20.37 -5.01 2.60
C PHE A 392 -19.98 -4.95 1.12
N ILE A 393 -19.02 -4.10 0.74
CA ILE A 393 -18.47 -4.05 -0.62
C ILE A 393 -17.87 -5.43 -0.97
N GLU A 394 -16.96 -5.92 -0.14
CA GLU A 394 -16.32 -7.24 -0.30
C GLU A 394 -17.34 -8.37 -0.12
N GLY A 395 -18.22 -8.24 0.89
CA GLY A 395 -19.24 -9.21 1.22
C GLY A 395 -20.29 -9.42 0.15
N MET A 396 -20.83 -8.34 -0.41
CA MET A 396 -21.80 -8.40 -1.50
C MET A 396 -21.15 -8.97 -2.75
N ALA A 397 -19.93 -8.54 -3.10
CA ALA A 397 -19.21 -9.11 -4.23
C ALA A 397 -18.96 -10.62 -4.03
N GLN A 398 -18.63 -11.04 -2.82
CA GLN A 398 -18.47 -12.45 -2.47
C GLN A 398 -19.81 -13.20 -2.60
N TYR A 399 -20.89 -12.68 -2.03
CA TYR A 399 -22.23 -13.24 -2.08
C TYR A 399 -22.70 -13.43 -3.52
N THR A 400 -22.73 -12.36 -4.31
CA THR A 400 -23.24 -12.41 -5.70
C THR A 400 -22.36 -13.26 -6.59
N SER A 401 -21.03 -13.28 -6.38
CA SER A 401 -20.14 -14.17 -7.14
C SER A 401 -20.46 -15.66 -6.92
N PHE A 402 -20.84 -16.06 -5.69
CA PHE A 402 -21.24 -17.44 -5.41
C PHE A 402 -22.65 -17.77 -5.88
N GLU A 403 -23.56 -16.79 -5.94
CA GLU A 403 -24.89 -17.00 -6.55
C GLU A 403 -24.77 -17.27 -8.06
N VAL A 404 -23.86 -16.56 -8.75
CA VAL A 404 -23.66 -16.70 -10.20
C VAL A 404 -22.76 -17.87 -10.56
N VAL A 405 -21.70 -18.10 -9.77
CA VAL A 405 -20.73 -19.18 -9.98
C VAL A 405 -20.63 -20.01 -8.69
N PRO A 406 -21.51 -21.02 -8.51
CA PRO A 406 -21.59 -21.76 -7.26
C PRO A 406 -20.36 -22.62 -6.97
N GLU A 407 -19.78 -22.42 -5.77
CA GLU A 407 -18.78 -23.31 -5.17
C GLU A 407 -19.19 -23.64 -3.73
N ASN A 408 -20.26 -24.42 -3.58
CA ASN A 408 -20.97 -24.62 -2.31
C ASN A 408 -20.07 -25.06 -1.15
N GLU A 409 -19.14 -26.00 -1.39
CA GLU A 409 -18.24 -26.50 -0.35
C GLU A 409 -17.26 -25.42 0.12
N ARG A 410 -16.68 -24.64 -0.82
CA ARG A 410 -15.78 -23.54 -0.49
C ARG A 410 -16.51 -22.41 0.24
N ARG A 411 -17.72 -22.04 -0.21
CA ARG A 411 -18.54 -21.03 0.47
C ARG A 411 -18.92 -21.47 1.88
N ARG A 412 -19.34 -22.73 2.05
CA ARG A 412 -19.64 -23.32 3.35
C ARG A 412 -18.42 -23.29 4.28
N SER A 413 -17.25 -23.69 3.81
CA SER A 413 -16.01 -23.62 4.60
C SER A 413 -15.66 -22.20 5.04
N ASN A 414 -15.87 -21.20 4.16
CA ASN A 414 -15.69 -19.79 4.53
C ASN A 414 -16.69 -19.34 5.61
N TRP A 415 -17.93 -19.81 5.56
CA TRP A 415 -18.96 -19.51 6.55
C TRP A 415 -18.68 -20.16 7.90
N GLU A 416 -18.23 -21.40 7.92
CA GLU A 416 -17.79 -22.10 9.14
C GLU A 416 -16.63 -21.37 9.81
N LEU A 417 -15.63 -20.93 9.03
CA LEU A 417 -14.53 -20.10 9.54
C LEU A 417 -15.04 -18.76 10.11
N ALA A 418 -15.95 -18.10 9.40
CA ALA A 418 -16.52 -16.82 9.83
C ALA A 418 -17.32 -16.96 11.14
N SER A 419 -18.13 -18.01 11.29
CA SER A 419 -18.93 -18.25 12.50
C SER A 419 -18.05 -18.51 13.71
N VAL A 420 -16.98 -19.29 13.54
CA VAL A 420 -15.97 -19.52 14.58
C VAL A 420 -15.25 -18.23 14.96
N ALA A 421 -14.82 -17.42 13.98
CA ALA A 421 -14.16 -16.14 14.24
C ALA A 421 -15.09 -15.17 14.99
N TRP A 422 -16.34 -15.04 14.54
CA TRP A 422 -17.35 -14.20 15.16
C TRP A 422 -17.59 -14.56 16.62
N GLN A 423 -17.81 -15.84 16.92
CA GLN A 423 -18.10 -16.30 18.27
C GLN A 423 -16.89 -16.11 19.19
N ARG A 424 -15.69 -16.55 18.76
CA ARG A 424 -14.46 -16.48 19.58
C ARG A 424 -13.98 -15.06 19.81
N GLN A 425 -14.03 -14.24 18.78
CA GLN A 425 -13.48 -12.87 18.80
C GLN A 425 -14.55 -11.82 19.16
N LYS A 426 -15.80 -12.27 19.41
CA LYS A 426 -16.96 -11.43 19.78
C LYS A 426 -17.17 -10.28 18.80
N ILE A 427 -17.07 -10.57 17.51
CA ILE A 427 -17.16 -9.57 16.44
C ILE A 427 -18.59 -9.02 16.39
N ARG A 428 -18.74 -7.69 16.38
CA ARG A 428 -20.04 -7.02 16.30
C ARG A 428 -20.16 -6.25 14.99
N PHE A 429 -21.39 -5.86 14.65
CA PHE A 429 -21.65 -5.01 13.50
C PHE A 429 -20.87 -3.68 13.57
N ASP A 430 -20.77 -3.07 14.76
CA ASP A 430 -19.98 -1.85 14.98
C ASP A 430 -18.50 -2.02 14.62
N ASP A 431 -17.96 -3.23 14.72
CA ASP A 431 -16.58 -3.50 14.31
C ASP A 431 -16.48 -3.64 12.77
N LEU A 432 -17.51 -4.16 12.10
CA LEU A 432 -17.54 -4.32 10.63
C LEU A 432 -17.62 -2.98 9.89
N ILE A 433 -18.30 -1.99 10.47
CA ILE A 433 -18.46 -0.65 9.89
C ILE A 433 -17.31 0.31 10.23
N ASP A 434 -16.23 -0.20 10.83
CA ASP A 434 -14.98 0.52 11.11
C ASP A 434 -13.81 -0.31 10.55
N SER A 435 -13.56 -0.22 9.24
CA SER A 435 -12.53 -1.03 8.58
C SER A 435 -11.14 -0.86 9.21
N ALA A 436 -10.81 0.33 9.71
CA ALA A 436 -9.50 0.59 10.30
C ALA A 436 -9.39 -0.06 11.69
N GLY A 437 -10.40 0.12 12.53
CA GLY A 437 -10.49 -0.56 13.82
C GLY A 437 -10.57 -2.09 13.69
N PHE A 438 -11.25 -2.58 12.65
CA PHE A 438 -11.36 -4.00 12.35
C PHE A 438 -9.99 -4.63 12.07
N ALA A 439 -9.23 -4.09 11.11
CA ALA A 439 -7.91 -4.61 10.75
C ALA A 439 -6.88 -4.50 11.89
N GLN A 440 -7.07 -3.56 12.81
CA GLN A 440 -6.24 -3.46 14.01
C GLN A 440 -6.50 -4.59 15.02
N LYS A 441 -7.71 -5.12 15.09
CA LYS A 441 -8.12 -6.13 16.08
C LYS A 441 -8.13 -7.55 15.52
N PHE A 442 -8.56 -7.69 14.27
CA PHE A 442 -8.93 -8.94 13.63
C PHE A 442 -8.19 -9.09 12.30
N ASP A 443 -8.38 -10.25 11.67
CA ASP A 443 -7.89 -10.45 10.31
C ASP A 443 -8.77 -9.76 9.28
N ALA A 444 -8.20 -8.85 8.48
CA ALA A 444 -8.92 -8.05 7.49
C ALA A 444 -9.63 -8.91 6.41
N GLU A 445 -9.13 -10.11 6.14
CA GLU A 445 -9.74 -11.08 5.21
C GLU A 445 -11.11 -11.58 5.68
N LEU A 446 -11.44 -11.46 6.97
CA LEU A 446 -12.75 -11.83 7.49
C LEU A 446 -13.87 -10.93 6.94
N HIS A 447 -13.56 -9.75 6.39
CA HIS A 447 -14.55 -8.91 5.72
C HIS A 447 -15.28 -9.65 4.59
N TYR A 448 -14.58 -10.52 3.85
CA TYR A 448 -15.19 -11.30 2.76
C TYR A 448 -16.26 -12.26 3.27
N SER A 449 -15.93 -13.08 4.28
CA SER A 449 -16.81 -14.14 4.73
C SER A 449 -17.89 -13.65 5.73
N LEU A 450 -17.54 -12.71 6.62
CA LEU A 450 -18.53 -12.05 7.48
C LEU A 450 -19.47 -11.17 6.65
N GLY A 451 -18.93 -10.48 5.64
CA GLY A 451 -19.71 -9.67 4.71
C GLY A 451 -20.65 -10.50 3.84
N ASP A 452 -20.23 -11.68 3.36
CA ASP A 452 -21.09 -12.60 2.61
C ASP A 452 -22.30 -13.03 3.45
N LEU A 453 -22.06 -13.48 4.69
CA LEU A 453 -23.14 -13.86 5.61
C LEU A 453 -24.04 -12.70 6.01
N TRP A 454 -23.48 -11.51 6.20
CA TRP A 454 -24.29 -10.32 6.47
C TRP A 454 -25.13 -9.91 5.26
N THR A 455 -24.56 -9.98 4.05
CA THR A 455 -25.29 -9.73 2.79
C THR A 455 -26.42 -10.74 2.62
N ARG A 456 -26.18 -12.02 2.90
CA ARG A 456 -27.21 -13.05 2.92
C ARG A 456 -28.34 -12.69 3.91
N ALA A 457 -28.00 -12.31 5.14
CA ALA A 457 -28.99 -11.90 6.12
C ALA A 457 -29.82 -10.68 5.65
N MET A 458 -29.20 -9.75 4.92
CA MET A 458 -29.90 -8.63 4.29
C MET A 458 -30.88 -9.10 3.21
N VAL A 459 -30.46 -10.03 2.34
CA VAL A 459 -31.34 -10.64 1.32
C VAL A 459 -32.50 -11.41 1.97
N ASP A 460 -32.23 -12.21 3.00
CA ASP A 460 -33.25 -12.99 3.70
C ASP A 460 -34.28 -12.10 4.43
N THR A 461 -33.85 -10.90 4.87
CA THR A 461 -34.70 -9.95 5.60
C THR A 461 -35.45 -8.99 4.67
N CYS A 462 -34.77 -8.47 3.65
CA CYS A 462 -35.23 -7.33 2.83
C CYS A 462 -35.45 -7.69 1.35
N GLY A 463 -35.19 -8.94 0.96
CA GLY A 463 -35.33 -9.43 -0.42
C GLY A 463 -34.09 -9.19 -1.28
N LEU A 464 -33.99 -9.93 -2.39
CA LEU A 464 -32.82 -9.88 -3.27
C LEU A 464 -32.59 -8.50 -3.91
N SER A 465 -33.66 -7.78 -4.25
CA SER A 465 -33.55 -6.44 -4.86
C SER A 465 -32.89 -5.42 -3.93
N SER A 466 -32.91 -5.67 -2.61
CA SER A 466 -32.34 -4.77 -1.61
C SER A 466 -30.85 -4.48 -1.84
N LEU A 467 -30.10 -5.40 -2.48
CA LEU A 467 -28.69 -5.18 -2.82
C LEU A 467 -28.53 -4.02 -3.80
N GLY A 468 -29.22 -4.08 -4.93
CA GLY A 468 -29.24 -3.00 -5.92
C GLY A 468 -29.87 -1.72 -5.40
N ASP A 469 -30.97 -1.85 -4.65
CA ASP A 469 -31.68 -0.70 -4.10
C ASP A 469 -30.80 0.04 -3.08
N PHE A 470 -29.99 -0.67 -2.29
CA PHE A 470 -29.03 -0.07 -1.37
C PHE A 470 -27.96 0.74 -2.12
N LEU A 471 -27.41 0.19 -3.22
CA LEU A 471 -26.43 0.89 -4.05
C LEU A 471 -27.00 2.23 -4.53
N ARG A 472 -28.18 2.21 -5.15
CA ARG A 472 -28.85 3.42 -5.63
C ARG A 472 -29.27 4.37 -4.51
N ALA A 473 -29.66 3.84 -3.35
CA ALA A 473 -30.03 4.65 -2.19
C ALA A 473 -28.82 5.36 -1.55
N SER A 474 -27.62 4.79 -1.68
CA SER A 474 -26.38 5.41 -1.17
C SER A 474 -25.99 6.67 -1.95
N SER A 475 -26.41 6.79 -3.21
CA SER A 475 -26.19 7.95 -4.08
C SER A 475 -27.44 8.77 -4.39
N ARG A 476 -28.55 8.53 -3.68
CA ARG A 476 -29.81 9.23 -3.95
C ARG A 476 -29.68 10.74 -3.77
N GLU A 477 -30.50 11.50 -4.50
CA GLU A 477 -30.58 12.95 -4.35
C GLU A 477 -30.92 13.32 -2.89
N GLY A 478 -30.05 14.09 -2.24
CA GLY A 478 -30.18 14.47 -0.84
C GLY A 478 -29.59 13.47 0.17
N ALA A 479 -28.89 12.41 -0.27
CA ALA A 479 -28.04 11.62 0.62
C ALA A 479 -27.02 12.54 1.32
N VAL A 480 -26.94 12.44 2.65
CA VAL A 480 -25.96 13.22 3.41
C VAL A 480 -24.61 12.53 3.28
N ARG A 481 -23.62 13.27 2.78
CA ARG A 481 -22.24 12.83 2.66
C ARG A 481 -21.51 12.96 4.01
N ASP A 482 -20.41 12.24 4.18
CA ASP A 482 -19.58 12.24 5.40
C ASP A 482 -20.32 11.90 6.71
N LEU A 483 -21.32 11.03 6.63
CA LEU A 483 -22.01 10.55 7.82
C LEU A 483 -21.11 9.63 8.66
N PRO A 484 -21.20 9.68 10.00
CA PRO A 484 -20.68 8.61 10.84
C PRO A 484 -21.24 7.27 10.36
N ALA A 485 -20.39 6.23 10.32
CA ALA A 485 -20.70 4.94 9.71
C ALA A 485 -22.07 4.36 10.12
N ALA A 486 -22.40 4.40 11.42
CA ALA A 486 -23.69 3.91 11.91
C ALA A 486 -24.90 4.70 11.40
N ILE A 487 -24.73 6.00 11.16
CA ILE A 487 -25.79 6.87 10.60
C ILE A 487 -25.93 6.60 9.11
N PHE A 488 -24.82 6.49 8.38
CA PHE A 488 -24.81 6.11 6.95
C PHE A 488 -25.61 4.82 6.71
N TRP A 489 -25.34 3.78 7.51
CA TRP A 489 -26.03 2.50 7.40
C TRP A 489 -27.53 2.61 7.69
N ARG A 490 -27.92 3.23 8.81
CA ARG A 490 -29.34 3.39 9.17
C ARG A 490 -30.12 4.24 8.18
N ASP A 491 -29.49 5.28 7.63
CA ASP A 491 -30.10 6.16 6.65
C ASP A 491 -30.34 5.42 5.32
N THR A 492 -29.30 4.73 4.82
CA THR A 492 -29.36 4.03 3.53
C THR A 492 -30.32 2.84 3.58
N THR A 493 -30.31 2.02 4.63
CA THR A 493 -31.28 0.91 4.75
C THR A 493 -32.71 1.43 4.91
N ARG A 494 -32.93 2.51 5.66
CA ARG A 494 -34.26 3.12 5.80
C ARG A 494 -34.79 3.63 4.46
N ALA A 495 -33.93 4.21 3.63
CA ALA A 495 -34.32 4.73 2.32
C ALA A 495 -34.90 3.65 1.39
N ILE A 496 -34.48 2.39 1.57
CA ILE A 496 -35.00 1.23 0.82
C ILE A 496 -36.09 0.46 1.59
N GLY A 497 -36.58 0.99 2.72
CA GLY A 497 -37.59 0.31 3.54
C GLY A 497 -37.08 -0.91 4.32
N CYS A 498 -35.77 -1.04 4.50
CA CYS A 498 -35.11 -2.14 5.19
C CYS A 498 -34.70 -1.73 6.62
N ASP A 499 -35.02 -2.56 7.61
CA ASP A 499 -34.65 -2.32 9.00
C ASP A 499 -33.30 -2.96 9.34
N LEU A 500 -32.30 -2.12 9.62
CA LEU A 500 -30.93 -2.54 9.92
C LEU A 500 -30.85 -3.43 11.17
N ASP A 501 -31.64 -3.14 12.19
CA ASP A 501 -31.60 -3.89 13.44
C ASP A 501 -32.14 -5.32 13.25
N THR A 502 -33.17 -5.48 12.42
CA THR A 502 -33.67 -6.80 12.00
C THR A 502 -32.62 -7.56 11.18
N VAL A 503 -31.96 -6.92 10.20
CA VAL A 503 -30.86 -7.55 9.43
C VAL A 503 -29.76 -8.06 10.36
N ASN A 504 -29.35 -7.23 11.32
CA ASN A 504 -28.33 -7.60 12.32
C ASN A 504 -28.80 -8.71 13.28
N ALA A 505 -30.10 -8.84 13.54
CA ALA A 505 -30.65 -9.95 14.31
C ALA A 505 -30.60 -11.25 13.49
N THR A 506 -31.05 -11.22 12.23
CA THR A 506 -30.99 -12.35 11.29
C THR A 506 -29.55 -12.83 11.12
N TRP A 507 -28.60 -11.92 10.91
CA TRP A 507 -27.18 -12.26 10.79
C TRP A 507 -26.66 -12.98 12.03
N ARG A 508 -26.93 -12.46 13.24
CA ARG A 508 -26.50 -13.12 14.50
C ARG A 508 -27.12 -14.50 14.68
N GLN A 509 -28.38 -14.68 14.30
CA GLN A 509 -29.03 -15.98 14.34
C GLN A 509 -28.33 -16.97 13.40
N GLN A 510 -28.11 -16.59 12.14
CA GLN A 510 -27.41 -17.43 11.15
C GLN A 510 -26.00 -17.80 11.60
N MET A 511 -25.25 -16.84 12.15
CA MET A 511 -23.92 -17.09 12.69
C MET A 511 -23.95 -18.08 13.87
N SER A 512 -24.94 -17.97 14.75
CA SER A 512 -25.13 -18.89 15.88
C SER A 512 -25.49 -20.30 15.41
N GLU A 513 -26.42 -20.43 14.46
CA GLU A 513 -26.83 -21.72 13.88
C GLU A 513 -25.64 -22.39 13.19
N LEU A 514 -24.91 -21.65 12.33
CA LEU A 514 -23.70 -22.16 11.69
C LEU A 514 -22.64 -22.58 12.70
N TYR A 515 -22.41 -21.78 13.76
CA TYR A 515 -21.44 -22.14 14.80
C TYR A 515 -21.81 -23.42 15.54
N GLN A 516 -23.11 -23.66 15.78
CA GLN A 516 -23.59 -24.90 16.43
C GLN A 516 -23.43 -26.14 15.54
N GLU A 517 -23.42 -25.96 14.22
CA GLU A 517 -23.18 -27.05 13.26
C GLU A 517 -21.69 -27.35 13.02
N VAL A 518 -20.79 -26.43 13.39
CA VAL A 518 -19.35 -26.61 13.21
C VAL A 518 -18.81 -27.69 14.14
N ASP A 519 -18.08 -28.64 13.57
CA ASP A 519 -17.30 -29.60 14.35
C ASP A 519 -16.08 -28.88 14.98
N GLY A 520 -16.23 -28.55 16.27
CA GLY A 520 -15.21 -27.83 17.05
C GLY A 520 -13.84 -28.52 17.08
N ARG A 521 -13.76 -29.83 16.78
CA ARG A 521 -12.49 -30.57 16.72
C ARG A 521 -11.56 -30.10 15.61
N HIS A 522 -12.09 -29.47 14.56
CA HIS A 522 -11.31 -28.87 13.47
C HIS A 522 -10.74 -27.49 13.81
N TYR A 523 -11.19 -26.88 14.90
CA TYR A 523 -10.84 -25.51 15.26
C TYR A 523 -10.19 -25.47 16.64
N PRO A 524 -8.93 -25.89 16.80
CA PRO A 524 -8.22 -25.74 18.08
C PRO A 524 -8.05 -24.28 18.50
N GLU A 525 -7.63 -24.09 19.76
CA GLU A 525 -7.21 -22.80 20.31
C GLU A 525 -5.74 -22.82 20.71
N PHE A 526 -5.04 -21.71 20.45
CA PHE A 526 -3.66 -21.54 20.88
C PHE A 526 -3.58 -21.00 22.31
N SER A 527 -2.98 -21.79 23.19
CA SER A 527 -2.76 -21.48 24.59
C SER A 527 -1.29 -21.60 24.97
N ASP A 528 -0.93 -21.16 26.19
CA ASP A 528 0.41 -21.35 26.77
C ASP A 528 1.53 -20.89 25.82
N VAL A 529 1.36 -19.69 25.22
CA VAL A 529 2.30 -19.16 24.23
C VAL A 529 3.60 -18.71 24.89
N VAL A 530 4.71 -19.32 24.47
CA VAL A 530 6.07 -19.01 24.91
C VAL A 530 6.83 -18.41 23.75
N ILE A 531 7.55 -17.31 24.00
CA ILE A 531 8.37 -16.63 23.01
C ILE A 531 9.80 -16.55 23.53
N GLN A 532 10.75 -17.09 22.77
CA GLN A 532 12.16 -17.10 23.10
C GLN A 532 12.98 -16.63 21.90
N ARG A 533 13.85 -15.64 22.10
CA ARG A 533 14.85 -15.25 21.10
C ARG A 533 16.09 -16.10 21.30
N ASP A 534 16.54 -16.72 20.22
CA ASP A 534 17.77 -17.51 20.17
C ASP A 534 18.88 -16.66 19.50
N PRO A 535 19.88 -16.17 20.27
CA PRO A 535 20.93 -15.32 19.74
C PRO A 535 21.87 -16.06 18.78
N ASP A 536 21.99 -17.38 18.90
CA ASP A 536 22.92 -18.18 18.10
C ASP A 536 22.36 -18.40 16.69
N THR A 537 21.05 -18.64 16.59
CA THR A 537 20.37 -18.87 15.30
C THR A 537 19.78 -17.61 14.68
N ARG A 538 19.77 -16.48 15.40
CA ARG A 538 19.10 -15.22 15.01
C ARG A 538 17.63 -15.43 14.64
N GLN A 539 16.94 -16.22 15.46
CA GLN A 539 15.53 -16.52 15.29
C GLN A 539 14.79 -16.31 16.61
N VAL A 540 13.54 -15.86 16.50
CA VAL A 540 12.56 -15.92 17.56
C VAL A 540 11.76 -17.20 17.40
N ARG A 541 11.87 -18.07 18.39
CA ARG A 541 11.08 -19.28 18.56
C ARG A 541 9.80 -18.93 19.30
N LEU A 542 8.65 -19.15 18.67
CA LEU A 542 7.35 -19.04 19.29
C LEU A 542 6.74 -20.44 19.40
N THR A 543 6.38 -20.86 20.60
CA THR A 543 5.73 -22.15 20.85
C THR A 543 4.35 -21.92 21.46
N ALA A 544 3.33 -22.61 20.96
CA ALA A 544 1.97 -22.53 21.49
C ALA A 544 1.40 -23.95 21.67
N ARG A 545 0.66 -24.18 22.76
CA ARG A 545 -0.06 -25.44 23.00
C ARG A 545 -1.44 -25.38 22.34
N LEU A 546 -1.80 -26.42 21.60
CA LEU A 546 -3.14 -26.58 21.05
C LEU A 546 -4.05 -27.18 22.11
N LYS A 547 -5.19 -26.52 22.35
CA LYS A 547 -6.29 -27.06 23.16
C LYS A 547 -7.51 -27.28 22.25
N PRO A 548 -8.32 -28.33 22.51
CA PRO A 548 -9.66 -28.40 21.94
C PRO A 548 -10.41 -27.10 22.26
N ALA A 549 -11.29 -26.67 21.34
CA ALA A 549 -12.26 -25.64 21.66
C ALA A 549 -13.01 -26.05 22.94
N GLU A 550 -13.14 -25.16 23.93
CA GLU A 550 -13.99 -25.46 25.09
C GLU A 550 -15.38 -25.86 24.59
N SER A 551 -15.78 -27.11 24.87
CA SER A 551 -17.08 -27.60 24.42
C SER A 551 -18.16 -26.72 25.08
N GLN A 552 -19.10 -26.21 24.29
CA GLN A 552 -20.20 -25.36 24.78
C GLN A 552 -21.01 -26.03 25.91
N ALA A 553 -20.91 -27.35 26.06
CA ALA A 553 -21.61 -28.13 27.08
C ALA A 553 -21.25 -27.75 28.52
N GLU A 554 -20.00 -27.32 28.80
CA GLU A 554 -19.60 -26.99 30.18
C GLU A 554 -20.21 -25.67 30.67
N ASN A 555 -20.53 -24.72 29.78
CA ASN A 555 -21.15 -23.45 30.17
C ASN A 555 -22.69 -23.54 30.34
N ALA A 556 -23.34 -24.55 29.77
CA ALA A 556 -24.78 -24.78 29.98
C ALA A 556 -25.07 -25.53 31.29
N ALA A 557 -24.14 -26.37 31.76
CA ALA A 557 -24.33 -27.23 32.93
C ALA A 557 -24.18 -26.52 34.29
N VAL A 558 -23.75 -25.25 34.33
CA VAL A 558 -23.55 -24.50 35.60
C VAL A 558 -24.87 -23.96 36.19
N ASN A 559 -25.99 -24.08 35.48
CA ASN A 559 -27.31 -23.58 35.96
C ASN A 559 -28.26 -24.65 36.50
N ASP A 560 -27.89 -25.94 36.52
CA ASP A 560 -28.71 -27.03 37.08
C ASP A 560 -27.95 -27.82 38.16
N ALA A 561 -27.34 -27.09 39.10
CA ALA A 561 -26.72 -27.68 40.29
C ALA A 561 -27.78 -28.03 41.34
N ASP A 562 -28.51 -29.13 41.13
CA ASP A 562 -29.05 -29.97 42.20
C ASP A 562 -29.37 -31.37 41.65
N ASN A 563 -28.61 -32.36 42.15
CA ASN A 563 -28.71 -33.82 41.92
C ASN A 563 -28.01 -34.36 40.65
N ASP A 564 -26.80 -34.92 40.79
CA ASP A 564 -26.58 -36.36 40.98
C ASP A 564 -25.06 -36.63 40.88
N GLU A 565 -24.46 -37.22 41.91
CA GLU A 565 -23.04 -37.59 41.94
C GLU A 565 -22.83 -38.84 41.07
N GLY A 566 -22.81 -38.67 39.75
CA GLY A 566 -22.49 -39.70 38.78
C GLY A 566 -21.17 -39.41 38.07
N GLU A 567 -20.09 -40.10 38.46
CA GLU A 567 -18.81 -40.15 37.75
C GLU A 567 -19.00 -40.64 36.29
N ALA A 568 -19.25 -39.71 35.37
CA ALA A 568 -19.12 -39.94 33.93
C ALA A 568 -17.95 -39.11 33.42
N GLY A 569 -16.73 -39.65 33.55
CA GLY A 569 -15.55 -39.11 32.88
C GLY A 569 -15.72 -39.23 31.36
N SER A 570 -16.29 -38.22 30.73
CA SER A 570 -16.28 -38.06 29.28
C SER A 570 -14.82 -38.04 28.83
N LYS A 571 -14.46 -39.01 27.98
CA LYS A 571 -13.12 -39.01 27.36
C LYS A 571 -12.97 -37.70 26.59
N PRO A 572 -11.84 -36.97 26.75
CA PRO A 572 -11.61 -35.75 25.99
C PRO A 572 -11.71 -36.06 24.50
N GLU A 573 -12.56 -35.30 23.79
CA GLU A 573 -12.72 -35.48 22.35
C GLU A 573 -11.37 -35.28 21.65
N GLU A 574 -11.02 -36.21 20.77
CA GLU A 574 -9.76 -36.19 20.06
C GLU A 574 -9.74 -35.04 19.06
N LEU A 575 -8.74 -34.15 19.18
CA LEU A 575 -8.54 -33.02 18.29
C LEU A 575 -8.19 -33.50 16.87
N ILE A 576 -8.84 -32.94 15.86
CA ILE A 576 -8.44 -33.15 14.47
C ILE A 576 -7.36 -32.12 14.14
N SER A 577 -6.15 -32.61 13.86
CA SER A 577 -5.01 -31.73 13.54
C SER A 577 -5.32 -30.85 12.33
N PRO A 578 -5.17 -29.52 12.44
CA PRO A 578 -5.16 -28.63 11.29
C PRO A 578 -4.15 -29.07 10.23
N ALA A 579 -4.45 -28.76 8.97
CA ALA A 579 -3.60 -29.12 7.85
C ALA A 579 -2.30 -28.30 7.82
N ARG A 580 -2.36 -27.03 8.26
CA ARG A 580 -1.21 -26.12 8.33
C ARG A 580 -1.35 -25.20 9.54
N PHE A 581 -0.21 -24.80 10.09
CA PHE A 581 -0.10 -23.75 11.09
C PHE A 581 0.71 -22.60 10.54
N ILE A 582 0.33 -21.39 10.89
CA ILE A 582 1.03 -20.18 10.50
C ILE A 582 1.05 -19.14 11.62
N VAL A 583 2.05 -18.27 11.58
CA VAL A 583 2.09 -17.05 12.39
C VAL A 583 2.32 -15.86 11.47
N ARG A 584 1.47 -14.84 11.63
CA ARG A 584 1.63 -13.55 10.97
C ARG A 584 2.29 -12.58 11.94
N ILE A 585 3.36 -11.92 11.52
CA ILE A 585 4.03 -10.90 12.33
C ILE A 585 3.55 -9.53 11.88
N GLY A 586 2.88 -8.83 12.80
CA GLY A 586 2.39 -7.48 12.54
C GLY A 586 3.53 -6.50 12.62
N GLY A 587 3.81 -5.81 11.52
CA GLY A 587 4.80 -4.75 11.50
C GLY A 587 4.45 -3.65 12.50
N ILE A 588 5.42 -3.22 13.33
CA ILE A 588 5.38 -1.89 13.94
C ILE A 588 5.89 -0.94 12.86
N SER A 589 5.05 -0.66 11.85
CA SER A 589 5.21 0.42 10.86
C SER A 589 6.65 0.72 10.39
N THR A 590 7.19 -0.01 9.41
CA THR A 590 8.39 0.47 8.66
C THR A 590 8.56 -0.08 7.23
N GLN A 591 7.73 -1.00 6.71
CA GLN A 591 7.98 -1.53 5.36
C GLN A 591 7.49 -0.60 4.25
N LEU A 592 8.40 -0.31 3.32
CA LEU A 592 8.31 0.62 2.18
C LEU A 592 7.38 0.14 1.04
N ALA A 593 6.40 -0.67 1.36
CA ALA A 593 5.37 -1.10 0.44
C ALA A 593 4.10 -1.31 1.26
N GLY A 594 2.93 -1.39 0.63
CA GLY A 594 1.76 -2.07 1.21
C GLY A 594 2.04 -3.57 1.41
N GLY A 595 3.15 -3.89 2.08
CA GLY A 595 3.70 -5.21 2.25
C GLY A 595 2.77 -6.02 3.14
N VAL A 596 2.41 -7.19 2.63
CA VAL A 596 1.72 -8.22 3.41
C VAL A 596 2.55 -8.52 4.66
N ASP A 597 1.91 -8.45 5.82
CA ASP A 597 2.56 -8.86 7.08
C ASP A 597 3.22 -10.23 6.90
N PRO A 598 4.52 -10.41 7.20
CA PRO A 598 5.21 -11.65 6.90
C PRO A 598 4.58 -12.82 7.65
N VAL A 599 4.34 -13.90 6.89
CA VAL A 599 3.71 -15.13 7.39
C VAL A 599 4.74 -16.25 7.42
N PHE A 600 4.88 -16.90 8.58
CA PHE A 600 5.81 -18.01 8.79
C PHE A 600 5.03 -19.29 9.10
N LYS A 601 5.50 -20.41 8.56
CA LYS A 601 4.89 -21.72 8.80
C LYS A 601 5.28 -22.26 10.18
N GLY A 602 4.32 -22.86 10.86
CA GLY A 602 4.53 -23.61 12.09
C GLY A 602 4.73 -25.09 11.83
N GLN A 603 5.40 -25.77 12.75
CA GLN A 603 5.58 -27.22 12.79
C GLN A 603 4.99 -27.78 14.08
N MET A 604 4.22 -28.85 13.96
CA MET A 604 3.71 -29.55 15.13
C MET A 604 4.85 -30.29 15.84
N THR A 605 4.90 -30.18 17.16
CA THR A 605 5.88 -30.79 18.06
C THR A 605 5.13 -31.41 19.24
N GLY A 606 5.57 -32.57 19.73
CA GLY A 606 4.95 -33.26 20.87
C GLY A 606 4.20 -34.55 20.51
N GLU A 607 3.93 -35.37 21.53
CA GLU A 607 3.21 -36.65 21.43
C GLU A 607 1.71 -36.47 21.76
N GLN A 608 0.90 -37.51 21.50
CA GLN A 608 -0.55 -37.49 21.73
C GLN A 608 -0.89 -37.02 23.16
N GLY A 609 -1.52 -35.84 23.29
CA GLY A 609 -1.96 -35.24 24.56
C GLY A 609 -1.29 -33.91 24.95
N ASP A 610 -0.11 -33.60 24.40
CA ASP A 610 0.54 -32.28 24.54
C ASP A 610 1.01 -31.76 23.17
N GLN A 611 0.03 -31.60 22.27
CA GLN A 611 0.30 -31.06 20.93
C GLN A 611 0.70 -29.59 21.03
N ARG A 612 1.94 -29.30 20.63
CA ARG A 612 2.49 -27.96 20.55
C ARG A 612 2.79 -27.61 19.11
N VAL A 613 2.75 -26.33 18.79
CA VAL A 613 3.17 -25.83 17.49
C VAL A 613 4.32 -24.87 17.72
N GLU A 614 5.40 -25.10 16.97
CA GLU A 614 6.58 -24.27 16.97
C GLU A 614 6.66 -23.45 15.69
N PHE A 615 6.93 -22.16 15.84
CA PHE A 615 7.16 -21.23 14.75
C PHE A 615 8.58 -20.66 14.88
N LEU A 616 9.34 -20.72 13.79
CA LEU A 616 10.69 -20.17 13.71
C LEU A 616 10.63 -18.89 12.88
N ILE A 617 10.85 -17.76 13.54
CA ILE A 617 10.65 -16.43 12.97
C ILE A 617 12.03 -15.76 12.88
N PRO A 618 12.53 -15.41 11.68
CA PRO A 618 13.81 -14.73 11.56
C PRO A 618 13.82 -13.39 12.29
N ASP A 619 14.93 -13.06 12.96
CA ASP A 619 15.05 -11.84 13.76
C ASP A 619 14.79 -10.55 12.94
N TYR A 620 15.13 -10.55 11.65
CA TYR A 620 14.90 -9.39 10.78
C TYR A 620 13.42 -9.08 10.54
N ALA A 621 12.52 -10.06 10.76
CA ALA A 621 11.08 -9.86 10.63
C ALA A 621 10.46 -9.17 11.85
N ILE A 622 11.22 -9.04 12.95
CA ILE A 622 10.76 -8.49 14.22
C ILE A 622 11.53 -7.19 14.52
N ALA A 623 10.82 -6.07 14.51
CA ALA A 623 11.40 -4.77 14.84
C ALA A 623 11.57 -4.62 16.36
N GLY A 624 12.77 -4.90 16.88
CA GLY A 624 13.14 -4.71 18.29
C GLY A 624 12.64 -5.80 19.23
N ASP A 625 12.52 -5.48 20.52
CA ASP A 625 12.19 -6.46 21.57
C ASP A 625 10.69 -6.77 21.68
N ARG A 626 9.82 -5.90 21.14
CA ARG A 626 8.36 -6.03 21.21
C ARG A 626 7.79 -6.07 19.82
N PHE A 627 6.82 -6.94 19.59
CA PHE A 627 6.16 -7.08 18.30
C PHE A 627 4.73 -7.57 18.46
N ARG A 628 3.95 -7.41 17.39
CA ARG A 628 2.60 -7.98 17.30
C ARG A 628 2.67 -9.26 16.50
N PHE A 629 1.86 -10.24 16.88
CA PHE A 629 1.75 -11.47 16.13
C PHE A 629 0.33 -11.99 16.18
N GLN A 630 -0.02 -12.81 15.20
CA GLN A 630 -1.31 -13.47 15.09
C GLN A 630 -1.07 -14.94 14.74
N LEU A 631 -1.60 -15.83 15.56
CA LEU A 631 -1.50 -17.27 15.33
C LEU A 631 -2.68 -17.70 14.47
N GLY A 632 -2.41 -18.59 13.51
CA GLY A 632 -3.41 -19.08 12.60
C GLY A 632 -3.17 -20.51 12.14
N PHE A 633 -4.18 -21.08 11.51
CA PHE A 633 -4.14 -22.44 10.95
C PHE A 633 -5.14 -22.59 9.80
N THR A 634 -5.03 -23.67 9.03
CA THR A 634 -6.07 -24.09 8.08
C THR A 634 -6.77 -25.35 8.61
N PRO A 635 -8.10 -25.31 8.85
CA PRO A 635 -8.83 -26.45 9.43
C PRO A 635 -8.86 -27.66 8.49
N SER A 636 -8.75 -27.43 7.17
CA SER A 636 -8.58 -28.44 6.13
C SER A 636 -7.58 -27.96 5.06
N ALA A 637 -7.29 -28.79 4.06
CA ALA A 637 -6.35 -28.44 2.99
C ALA A 637 -6.87 -27.34 2.05
N ASP A 638 -8.18 -27.28 1.86
CA ASP A 638 -8.86 -26.38 0.92
C ASP A 638 -9.49 -25.15 1.61
N ALA A 639 -9.44 -25.11 2.95
CA ALA A 639 -9.93 -23.99 3.73
C ALA A 639 -8.96 -22.80 3.72
N ARG A 640 -9.52 -21.59 3.83
CA ARG A 640 -8.74 -20.37 4.10
C ARG A 640 -8.05 -20.43 5.47
N TYR A 641 -7.04 -19.60 5.65
CA TYR A 641 -6.40 -19.43 6.95
C TYR A 641 -7.37 -18.79 7.94
N TYR A 642 -7.55 -19.44 9.09
CA TYR A 642 -8.13 -18.84 10.27
C TYR A 642 -7.02 -18.21 11.09
N TYR A 643 -7.21 -16.97 11.54
CA TYR A 643 -6.32 -16.31 12.49
C TYR A 643 -7.08 -15.91 13.75
N GLU A 644 -6.48 -16.14 14.91
CA GLU A 644 -6.98 -15.61 16.20
C GLU A 644 -6.78 -14.10 16.30
N SER A 645 -7.23 -13.42 17.36
CA SER A 645 -6.98 -11.99 17.52
C SER A 645 -5.50 -11.65 17.68
N TRP A 646 -5.12 -10.43 17.30
CA TRP A 646 -3.74 -9.94 17.46
C TRP A 646 -3.26 -10.01 18.92
N ARG A 647 -2.09 -10.60 19.13
CA ARG A 647 -1.39 -10.67 20.42
C ARG A 647 -0.12 -9.82 20.40
N ARG A 648 0.37 -9.44 21.58
CA ARG A 648 1.66 -8.75 21.75
C ARG A 648 2.66 -9.70 22.35
N GLY A 649 3.83 -9.79 21.74
CA GLY A 649 4.96 -10.58 22.18
C GLY A 649 6.13 -9.71 22.60
N SER A 650 6.97 -10.23 23.48
CA SER A 650 8.27 -9.65 23.77
C SER A 650 9.33 -10.73 23.82
N ALA A 651 10.43 -10.50 23.12
CA ALA A 651 11.59 -11.38 23.11
C ALA A 651 12.83 -10.49 23.26
N ALA A 652 13.29 -10.32 24.50
CA ALA A 652 14.41 -9.43 24.82
C ALA A 652 15.65 -9.85 24.04
N SER A 653 16.26 -8.89 23.35
CA SER A 653 17.63 -9.03 22.90
C SER A 653 18.50 -9.31 24.13
N SER A 654 19.20 -10.45 24.13
CA SER A 654 20.25 -10.66 25.11
C SER A 654 21.30 -9.59 24.84
N VAL A 655 21.22 -8.47 25.56
CA VAL A 655 22.28 -7.47 25.57
C VAL A 655 23.53 -8.24 25.95
N MET A 656 24.45 -8.42 24.99
CA MET A 656 25.79 -8.91 25.28
C MET A 656 26.29 -8.06 26.45
N PRO A 657 26.59 -8.65 27.62
CA PRO A 657 27.12 -7.87 28.72
C PRO A 657 28.33 -7.14 28.15
N GLU A 658 28.29 -5.80 28.14
CA GLU A 658 29.45 -4.98 27.81
C GLU A 658 30.60 -5.56 28.62
N SER A 659 31.61 -6.08 27.92
CA SER A 659 32.83 -6.51 28.57
C SER A 659 33.35 -5.28 29.31
N SER A 660 33.15 -5.26 30.62
CA SER A 660 33.81 -4.33 31.52
C SER A 660 35.30 -4.60 31.34
N GLY A 661 35.92 -3.80 30.49
CA GLY A 661 37.35 -3.75 30.33
C GLY A 661 37.93 -3.25 31.65
N GLU A 662 38.24 -4.18 32.55
CA GLU A 662 39.35 -3.98 33.47
C GLU A 662 40.65 -4.00 32.65
N SER A 663 41.17 -2.82 32.37
CA SER A 663 42.61 -2.59 32.21
C SER A 663 42.97 -1.17 32.63
#